data_AF-A0A3M1BD34-F1
#
_entry.id   AF-A0A3M1BD34-F1
#
_cell.length_a   1.000
_cell.length_b   1.000
_cell.length_c   1.000
_cell.angle_alpha   90.00
_cell.angle_beta   90.00
_cell.angle_gamma   90.00
#
_symmetry.space_group_name_H-M   'P 1'
#
loop_
_entity.id
_entity.type
_entity.pdbx_description
1 polymer ?
#
loop_
_entity_poly.entity_id
_entity_poly.type
_entity_poly.pdbx_seq_one_letter_code
_entity_poly.pdbx_strand_id
1 'polypeptide(L)'
;MLLLALSILAGRDWLVAAGGWQHVIEKFSLALALPVGLGLLAMSLVALASLGWLWSAGAIMPLYRALLWLRARLGAARWLFFLLLPLALVKLFMYSPLGFKLTGVAFRLWFFLLVAAAMTYFATRDDDRLLRWRPALMSAVLLGAVIIFGREFRTVTDFPLSLTWSEGNRIWDYSWLYGRRLYDYPLDKRFDAYIDIGRQSLWGLPFLFDGVTLRGIRLWSALVFTVPYILLGWVTFRRLPGRLGDWFWAGVWAFAFLYQGPIYTPLVLSAILVAGGRRRSLWLALPLVYLAGYYAQASRLTWMIAPAVWAALMALLDAGDAAEGRISWRAWGRAAALGLAGLLGGVGLKRGWIRLSRQLNLGAKTVATPPPFAPTPAPLPLAGAPADAAEALSSGSNTILTDQPLLWSRLWPNPTNPLGILPELLLAALPLLILLTYLLVIRRWRLGRWQSLAAAGAAGGFLLIGLVISVKIGGGNNLHNLDMFLITLVFLAAAAWEHGGVEVLQAPEALPLGVRVSLLLMTLIPAFMPLRDVTPLELPRPEHVEYTLSLLKAEVGRVLSEGGEVLFMDQRQLLTFGIVNAPLVPEYEKKLVMDRALANDMDYFADFYRDLASQRFGLIVVDPQRVRYARDDEAFGAENDAWVTWVTRPLYCYYQDKYSHDETGIYMFVPREQVDEDCVLPLP
;
A
#
# COMPACT_ATOMS: atom_id res chain seq x y z
N MET A 1 8.11 -21.59 26.98
CA MET A 1 6.66 -21.87 26.86
C MET A 1 6.06 -21.32 25.55
N LEU A 2 6.14 -20.03 25.25
CA LEU A 2 5.56 -19.48 24.01
C LEU A 2 6.15 -20.09 22.72
N LEU A 3 7.48 -20.24 22.64
CA LEU A 3 8.14 -20.95 21.52
C LEU A 3 7.71 -22.42 21.41
N LEU A 4 7.46 -23.09 22.54
CA LEU A 4 7.00 -24.48 22.56
C LEU A 4 5.57 -24.58 22.02
N ALA A 5 4.66 -23.73 22.49
CA ALA A 5 3.29 -23.66 21.97
C ALA A 5 3.27 -23.32 20.48
N LEU A 6 4.10 -22.38 20.04
CA LEU A 6 4.22 -22.00 18.64
C LEU A 6 4.79 -23.14 17.79
N SER A 7 5.80 -23.89 18.25
CA SER A 7 6.28 -25.08 17.55
C SER A 7 5.20 -26.15 17.37
N ILE A 8 4.31 -26.33 18.37
CA ILE A 8 3.19 -27.28 18.27
C ILE A 8 2.18 -26.81 17.22
N LEU A 9 1.75 -25.55 17.29
CA LEU A 9 0.79 -24.97 16.33
C LEU A 9 1.35 -24.97 14.90
N ALA A 10 2.60 -24.57 14.74
CA ALA A 10 3.28 -24.61 13.47
C ALA A 10 3.39 -26.05 12.93
N GLY A 11 3.57 -27.05 13.81
CA GLY A 11 3.62 -28.47 13.42
C GLY A 11 2.28 -28.95 12.87
N ARG A 12 1.17 -28.49 13.47
CA ARG A 12 -0.18 -28.69 12.95
C ARG A 12 -0.33 -28.05 11.56
N ASP A 13 0.01 -26.77 11.41
CA ASP A 13 -0.07 -26.05 10.13
C ASP A 13 0.72 -26.77 9.03
N TRP A 14 1.93 -27.24 9.36
CA TRP A 14 2.80 -27.96 8.44
C TRP A 14 2.23 -29.32 8.02
N LEU A 15 1.61 -30.06 8.95
CA LEU A 15 0.92 -31.32 8.65
C LEU A 15 -0.31 -31.10 7.76
N VAL A 16 -1.07 -30.04 8.00
CA VAL A 16 -2.20 -29.65 7.14
C VAL A 16 -1.70 -29.32 5.73
N ALA A 17 -0.65 -28.51 5.61
CA ALA A 17 -0.03 -28.17 4.33
C ALA A 17 0.48 -29.39 3.54
N ALA A 18 0.86 -30.46 4.24
CA ALA A 18 1.30 -31.71 3.65
C ALA A 18 0.16 -32.63 3.18
N GLY A 19 -1.11 -32.23 3.35
CA GLY A 19 -2.29 -33.03 3.02
C GLY A 19 -2.68 -34.04 4.12
N GLY A 20 -2.14 -33.86 5.33
CA GLY A 20 -2.32 -34.80 6.43
C GLY A 20 -1.40 -36.02 6.37
N TRP A 21 -1.38 -36.80 7.45
CA TRP A 21 -0.49 -37.95 7.59
C TRP A 21 -0.69 -39.02 6.51
N GLN A 22 -1.94 -39.29 6.14
CA GLN A 22 -2.27 -40.26 5.09
C GLN A 22 -1.66 -39.86 3.75
N HIS A 23 -1.75 -38.59 3.35
CA HIS A 23 -1.22 -38.15 2.06
C HIS A 23 0.32 -38.16 2.00
N VAL A 24 0.99 -37.86 3.12
CA VAL A 24 2.45 -37.96 3.25
C VAL A 24 2.92 -39.42 3.12
N ILE A 25 2.17 -40.36 3.70
CA ILE A 25 2.45 -41.79 3.67
C ILE A 25 2.10 -42.41 2.30
N GLU A 26 1.06 -41.92 1.63
CA GLU A 26 0.58 -42.50 0.36
C GLU A 26 1.35 -42.01 -0.87
N LYS A 27 1.81 -40.76 -0.89
CA LYS A 27 2.44 -40.14 -2.09
C LYS A 27 3.95 -40.02 -2.05
N PHE A 28 4.65 -40.75 -1.16
CA PHE A 28 6.12 -40.78 -0.95
C PHE A 28 7.01 -40.31 -2.12
N SER A 29 6.99 -39.01 -2.41
CA SER A 29 7.93 -38.38 -3.32
C SER A 29 9.01 -37.80 -2.42
N LEU A 30 10.26 -38.21 -2.66
CA LEU A 30 11.42 -37.68 -1.94
C LEU A 30 11.44 -36.14 -1.95
N ALA A 31 10.87 -35.53 -3.00
CA ALA A 31 10.73 -34.09 -3.18
C ALA A 31 9.83 -33.40 -2.12
N LEU A 32 8.79 -34.06 -1.60
CA LEU A 32 7.91 -33.48 -0.56
C LEU A 32 8.23 -34.02 0.83
N ALA A 33 8.60 -35.31 0.94
CA ALA A 33 8.87 -35.97 2.21
C ALA A 33 10.12 -35.40 2.92
N LEU A 34 11.17 -35.06 2.18
CA LEU A 34 12.41 -34.54 2.75
C LEU A 34 12.24 -33.14 3.37
N PRO A 35 11.67 -32.13 2.68
CA PRO A 35 11.36 -30.84 3.32
C PRO A 35 10.40 -31.00 4.50
N VAL A 36 9.40 -31.89 4.38
CA VAL A 36 8.42 -32.12 5.45
C VAL A 36 9.06 -32.71 6.70
N GLY A 37 9.89 -33.74 6.55
CA GLY A 37 10.63 -34.37 7.64
C GLY A 37 11.65 -33.43 8.27
N LEU A 38 12.39 -32.65 7.46
CA LEU A 38 13.35 -31.66 7.97
C LEU A 38 12.66 -30.53 8.74
N GLY A 39 11.50 -30.06 8.28
CA GLY A 39 10.69 -29.06 8.98
C GLY A 39 10.24 -29.57 10.36
N LEU A 40 9.58 -30.73 10.40
CA LEU A 40 9.14 -31.35 11.65
C LEU A 40 10.29 -31.67 12.60
N LEU A 41 11.43 -32.12 12.06
CA LEU A 41 12.64 -32.35 12.84
C LEU A 41 13.16 -31.05 13.45
N ALA A 42 13.30 -29.98 12.66
CA ALA A 42 13.74 -28.68 13.17
C ALA A 42 12.83 -28.16 14.29
N MET A 43 11.51 -28.30 14.12
CA MET A 43 10.53 -27.89 15.12
C MET A 43 10.60 -28.73 16.40
N SER A 44 10.78 -30.04 16.25
CA SER A 44 10.97 -30.98 17.36
C SER A 44 12.28 -30.69 18.10
N LEU A 45 13.37 -30.40 17.39
CA LEU A 45 14.64 -30.01 18.00
C LEU A 45 14.53 -28.70 18.76
N VAL A 46 13.84 -27.69 18.22
CA VAL A 46 13.58 -26.42 18.92
C VAL A 46 12.68 -26.64 20.14
N ALA A 47 11.65 -27.50 20.05
CA ALA A 47 10.78 -27.85 21.16
C ALA A 47 11.54 -28.59 22.26
N LEU A 48 12.37 -29.58 21.91
CA LEU A 48 13.21 -30.33 22.83
C LEU A 48 14.28 -29.44 23.50
N ALA A 49 14.91 -28.54 22.75
CA ALA A 49 15.81 -27.54 23.31
C ALA A 49 15.06 -26.58 24.25
N SER A 50 13.83 -26.19 23.93
CA SER A 50 13.01 -25.36 24.82
C SER A 50 12.64 -26.09 26.12
N LEU A 51 12.31 -27.39 26.03
CA LEU A 51 12.02 -28.23 27.20
C LEU A 51 13.26 -28.49 28.05
N GLY A 52 14.40 -28.79 27.43
CA GLY A 52 15.68 -28.96 28.12
C GLY A 52 16.07 -27.71 28.91
N TRP A 53 15.79 -26.51 28.37
CA TRP A 53 16.07 -25.25 29.05
C TRP A 53 15.20 -25.05 30.28
N LEU A 54 13.93 -25.45 30.18
CA LEU A 54 12.97 -25.39 31.29
C LEU A 54 13.29 -26.42 32.39
N TRP A 55 13.81 -27.59 32.01
CA TRP A 55 14.09 -28.68 32.94
C TRP A 55 15.47 -28.56 33.63
N SER A 56 16.53 -28.26 32.86
CA SER A 56 17.87 -28.08 33.39
C SER A 56 18.71 -27.22 32.44
N ALA A 57 19.00 -25.97 32.86
CA ALA A 57 19.87 -25.07 32.10
C ALA A 57 21.26 -25.68 31.81
N GLY A 58 21.75 -26.57 32.70
CA GLY A 58 23.01 -27.29 32.52
C GLY A 58 23.00 -28.24 31.33
N ALA A 59 21.86 -28.86 31.00
CA ALA A 59 21.74 -29.82 29.91
C ALA A 59 21.97 -29.19 28.52
N ILE A 60 21.76 -27.88 28.37
CA ILE A 60 21.92 -27.15 27.10
C ILE A 60 23.28 -26.46 26.98
N MET A 61 24.03 -26.36 28.07
CA MET A 61 25.32 -25.69 28.08
C MET A 61 26.32 -26.22 27.04
N PRO A 62 26.42 -27.54 26.76
CA PRO A 62 27.26 -28.06 25.68
C PRO A 62 26.87 -27.52 24.31
N LEU A 63 25.57 -27.52 23.99
CA LEU A 63 25.04 -26.99 22.73
C LEU A 63 25.30 -25.48 22.62
N TYR A 64 25.07 -24.73 23.70
CA TYR A 64 25.34 -23.30 23.75
C TYR A 64 26.81 -22.98 23.46
N ARG A 65 27.75 -23.71 24.08
CA ARG A 65 29.20 -23.56 23.83
C ARG A 65 29.58 -23.95 22.41
N ALA A 66 29.00 -25.02 21.88
CA ALA A 66 29.23 -25.45 20.50
C ALA A 66 28.78 -24.38 19.49
N LEU A 67 27.64 -23.73 19.72
CA LEU A 67 27.15 -22.63 18.88
C LEU A 67 28.08 -21.41 18.97
N LEU A 68 28.54 -21.03 20.17
CA LEU A 68 29.54 -19.95 20.29
C LEU A 68 30.82 -20.26 19.52
N TRP A 69 31.34 -21.47 19.68
CA TRP A 69 32.54 -21.94 18.97
C TRP A 69 32.34 -21.93 17.44
N LEU A 70 31.19 -22.40 16.96
CA LEU A 70 30.86 -22.42 15.54
C LEU A 70 30.84 -21.00 14.97
N ARG A 71 30.17 -20.06 15.66
CA ARG A 71 30.13 -18.65 15.22
C ARG A 71 31.53 -18.04 15.16
N ALA A 72 32.35 -18.30 16.17
CA ALA A 72 33.73 -17.80 16.21
C ALA A 72 34.54 -18.33 15.02
N ARG A 73 34.41 -19.62 14.69
CA ARG A 73 35.10 -20.26 13.57
C ARG A 73 34.65 -19.75 12.20
N LEU A 74 33.39 -19.33 12.06
CA LEU A 74 32.89 -18.75 10.81
C LEU A 74 33.49 -17.38 10.47
N GLY A 75 34.04 -16.65 11.45
CA GLY A 75 34.71 -15.36 11.22
C GLY A 75 33.85 -14.39 10.42
N ALA A 76 34.37 -13.88 9.30
CA ALA A 76 33.65 -12.97 8.40
C ALA A 76 32.52 -13.66 7.59
N ALA A 77 32.61 -14.97 7.34
CA ALA A 77 31.61 -15.70 6.56
C ALA A 77 30.21 -15.69 7.20
N ARG A 78 30.11 -15.43 8.51
CA ARG A 78 28.82 -15.24 9.20
C ARG A 78 27.95 -14.13 8.58
N TRP A 79 28.57 -13.11 7.99
CA TRP A 79 27.83 -12.02 7.32
C TRP A 79 27.19 -12.47 6.01
N LEU A 80 27.75 -13.48 5.33
CA LEU A 80 27.10 -14.09 4.18
C LEU A 80 25.79 -14.76 4.60
N PHE A 81 25.80 -15.54 5.68
CA PHE A 81 24.58 -16.16 6.20
C PHE A 81 23.55 -15.13 6.68
N PHE A 82 24.02 -14.05 7.34
CA PHE A 82 23.15 -12.94 7.73
C PHE A 82 22.40 -12.32 6.54
N LEU A 83 23.05 -12.19 5.37
CA LEU A 83 22.44 -11.64 4.15
C LEU A 83 21.63 -12.66 3.35
N LEU A 84 22.05 -13.94 3.32
CA LEU A 84 21.39 -14.98 2.52
C LEU A 84 20.11 -15.53 3.17
N LEU A 85 20.03 -15.57 4.50
CA LEU A 85 18.86 -16.07 5.22
C LEU A 85 17.54 -15.37 4.85
N PRO A 86 17.45 -14.02 4.86
CA PRO A 86 16.21 -13.33 4.47
C PRO A 86 15.86 -13.56 2.99
N LEU A 87 16.87 -13.70 2.11
CA LEU A 87 16.65 -14.02 0.69
C LEU A 87 16.12 -15.45 0.51
N ALA A 88 16.63 -16.41 1.28
CA ALA A 88 16.14 -17.79 1.27
C ALA A 88 14.68 -17.87 1.74
N LEU A 89 14.30 -17.07 2.74
CA LEU A 89 12.92 -16.94 3.19
C LEU A 89 12.01 -16.43 2.08
N VAL A 90 12.40 -15.32 1.42
CA VAL A 90 11.65 -14.76 0.28
C VAL A 90 11.52 -15.78 -0.85
N LYS A 91 12.61 -16.47 -1.21
CA LYS A 91 12.59 -17.52 -2.23
C LYS A 91 11.62 -18.64 -1.89
N LEU A 92 11.60 -19.08 -0.63
CA LEU A 92 10.71 -20.16 -0.16
C LEU A 92 9.23 -19.79 -0.26
N PHE A 93 8.85 -18.60 0.21
CA PHE A 93 7.42 -18.22 0.30
C PHE A 93 6.88 -17.55 -0.97
N MET A 94 7.71 -16.91 -1.79
CA MET A 94 7.27 -16.08 -2.92
C MET A 94 7.74 -16.58 -4.28
N TYR A 95 8.76 -17.45 -4.34
CA TYR A 95 9.34 -17.94 -5.61
C TYR A 95 9.50 -19.47 -5.66
N SER A 96 8.83 -20.19 -4.77
CA SER A 96 8.85 -21.65 -4.73
C SER A 96 7.41 -22.19 -4.67
N PRO A 97 7.11 -23.32 -5.33
CA PRO A 97 5.80 -23.97 -5.22
C PRO A 97 5.38 -24.32 -3.79
N LEU A 98 6.35 -24.47 -2.85
CA LEU A 98 6.05 -24.67 -1.44
C LEU A 98 5.30 -23.47 -0.83
N GLY A 99 5.52 -22.25 -1.31
CA GLY A 99 4.83 -21.06 -0.80
C GLY A 99 3.30 -21.14 -0.91
N PHE A 100 2.77 -21.82 -1.93
CA PHE A 100 1.33 -22.07 -2.07
C PHE A 100 0.76 -23.02 -1.01
N LYS A 101 1.59 -23.95 -0.52
CA LYS A 101 1.17 -24.94 0.49
C LYS A 101 1.36 -24.40 1.90
N LEU A 102 2.41 -23.61 2.11
CA LEU A 102 2.83 -23.11 3.42
C LEU A 102 2.09 -21.83 3.80
N THR A 103 0.77 -21.88 3.89
CA THR A 103 -0.11 -20.73 4.18
C THR A 103 -0.43 -20.54 5.67
N GLY A 104 -0.15 -21.55 6.51
CA GLY A 104 -0.41 -21.51 7.94
C GLY A 104 0.32 -20.36 8.66
N VAL A 105 -0.44 -19.49 9.31
CA VAL A 105 0.07 -18.29 10.00
C VAL A 105 1.00 -18.66 11.15
N ALA A 106 0.72 -19.72 11.91
CA ALA A 106 1.57 -20.14 13.02
C ALA A 106 2.90 -20.68 12.50
N PHE A 107 2.89 -21.46 11.41
CA PHE A 107 4.12 -21.91 10.75
C PHE A 107 4.95 -20.73 10.23
N ARG A 108 4.32 -19.80 9.51
CA ARG A 108 5.00 -18.60 8.99
C ARG A 108 5.63 -17.78 10.11
N LEU A 109 4.90 -17.56 11.21
CA LEU A 109 5.41 -16.82 12.37
C LEU A 109 6.57 -17.56 13.03
N TRP A 110 6.44 -18.87 13.24
CA TRP A 110 7.50 -19.70 13.82
C TRP A 110 8.78 -19.62 12.99
N PHE A 111 8.66 -19.84 11.68
CA PHE A 111 9.80 -19.87 10.77
C PHE A 111 10.43 -18.47 10.63
N PHE A 112 9.60 -17.42 10.58
CA PHE A 112 10.05 -16.03 10.60
C PHE A 112 10.88 -15.73 11.86
N LEU A 113 10.39 -16.10 13.05
CA LEU A 113 11.10 -15.88 14.31
C LEU A 113 12.41 -16.69 14.38
N LEU A 114 12.41 -17.91 13.84
CA LEU A 114 13.61 -18.74 13.72
C LEU A 114 14.66 -18.08 12.83
N VAL A 115 14.27 -17.58 11.65
CA VAL A 115 15.15 -16.85 10.73
C VAL A 115 15.67 -15.57 11.38
N ALA A 116 14.81 -14.80 12.06
CA ALA A 116 15.22 -13.60 12.79
C ALA A 116 16.22 -13.92 13.91
N ALA A 117 16.02 -15.01 14.66
CA ALA A 117 16.94 -15.46 15.69
C ALA A 117 18.29 -15.93 15.10
N ALA A 118 18.27 -16.65 13.98
CA ALA A 118 19.48 -17.09 13.28
C ALA A 118 20.28 -15.89 12.73
N MET A 119 19.60 -14.91 12.12
CA MET A 119 20.22 -13.65 11.70
C MET A 119 20.84 -12.91 12.89
N THR A 120 20.12 -12.84 14.01
CA THR A 120 20.60 -12.22 15.25
C THR A 120 21.87 -12.92 15.77
N TYR A 121 21.89 -14.25 15.74
CA TYR A 121 23.04 -15.05 16.12
C TYR A 121 24.26 -14.73 15.26
N PHE A 122 24.11 -14.67 13.94
CA PHE A 122 25.21 -14.35 13.02
C PHE A 122 25.69 -12.90 13.13
N ALA A 123 24.79 -11.95 13.40
CA ALA A 123 25.13 -10.54 13.58
C ALA A 123 25.73 -10.21 14.97
N THR A 124 25.50 -11.06 15.97
CA THR A 124 26.04 -10.86 17.33
C THR A 124 27.55 -11.09 17.34
N ARG A 125 28.30 -10.11 17.85
CA ARG A 125 29.76 -10.09 17.83
C ARG A 125 30.42 -10.67 19.07
N ASP A 126 29.69 -10.77 20.17
CA ASP A 126 30.24 -11.12 21.47
C ASP A 126 30.59 -12.60 21.57
N ASP A 127 31.61 -12.94 22.36
CA ASP A 127 32.08 -14.32 22.51
C ASP A 127 31.37 -15.08 23.65
N ASP A 128 30.62 -14.37 24.51
CA ASP A 128 29.95 -14.92 25.68
C ASP A 128 28.44 -15.12 25.48
N ARG A 129 27.80 -14.37 24.56
CA ARG A 129 26.35 -14.38 24.33
C ARG A 129 25.95 -14.75 22.92
N LEU A 130 25.03 -15.69 22.77
CA LEU A 130 24.51 -16.05 21.44
C LEU A 130 23.69 -14.92 20.81
N LEU A 131 22.88 -14.22 21.58
CA LEU A 131 21.97 -13.18 21.08
C LEU A 131 22.15 -11.89 21.86
N ARG A 132 22.10 -10.76 21.16
CA ARG A 132 22.09 -9.40 21.73
C ARG A 132 20.94 -8.59 21.15
N TRP A 133 20.46 -7.60 21.90
CA TRP A 133 19.29 -6.82 21.52
C TRP A 133 19.51 -5.99 20.25
N ARG A 134 20.63 -5.29 20.14
CA ARG A 134 20.92 -4.46 18.97
C ARG A 134 20.98 -5.28 17.66
N PRO A 135 21.74 -6.40 17.58
CA PRO A 135 21.66 -7.32 16.45
C PRO A 135 20.25 -7.86 16.18
N ALA A 136 19.41 -8.06 17.21
CA ALA A 136 18.03 -8.51 17.02
C ALA A 136 17.17 -7.47 16.31
N LEU A 137 17.25 -6.20 16.73
CA LEU A 137 16.56 -5.10 16.08
C LEU A 137 17.03 -4.91 14.62
N MET A 138 18.35 -4.97 14.38
CA MET A 138 18.91 -4.91 13.02
C MET A 138 18.42 -6.06 12.14
N SER A 139 18.38 -7.27 12.70
CA SER A 139 17.90 -8.47 11.99
C SER A 139 16.42 -8.33 11.62
N ALA A 140 15.58 -7.89 12.56
CA ALA A 140 14.16 -7.67 12.32
C ALA A 140 13.91 -6.61 11.23
N VAL A 141 14.60 -5.47 11.30
CA VAL A 141 14.48 -4.39 10.31
C VAL A 141 14.95 -4.84 8.92
N LEU A 142 16.11 -5.51 8.82
CA LEU A 142 16.60 -6.02 7.54
C LEU A 142 15.68 -7.10 6.96
N LEU A 143 15.26 -8.06 7.79
CA LEU A 143 14.37 -9.13 7.40
C LEU A 143 13.05 -8.56 6.86
N GLY A 144 12.46 -7.60 7.56
CA GLY A 144 11.25 -6.90 7.10
C GLY A 144 11.45 -6.20 5.76
N ALA A 145 12.52 -5.42 5.62
CA ALA A 145 12.83 -4.73 4.37
C ALA A 145 12.95 -5.72 3.19
N VAL A 146 13.69 -6.83 3.36
CA VAL A 146 13.88 -7.84 2.32
C VAL A 146 12.58 -8.55 1.97
N ILE A 147 11.73 -8.88 2.95
CA ILE A 147 10.39 -9.45 2.70
C ILE A 147 9.53 -8.48 1.89
N ILE A 148 9.52 -7.20 2.26
CA ILE A 148 8.75 -6.17 1.54
C ILE A 148 9.26 -6.03 0.10
N PHE A 149 10.59 -5.97 -0.11
CA PHE A 149 11.19 -5.97 -1.44
C PHE A 149 10.77 -7.20 -2.25
N GLY A 150 10.84 -8.40 -1.66
CA GLY A 150 10.40 -9.62 -2.32
C GLY A 150 8.92 -9.56 -2.74
N ARG A 151 8.06 -9.01 -1.89
CA ARG A 151 6.63 -8.87 -2.15
C ARG A 151 6.32 -7.90 -3.29
N GLU A 152 7.00 -6.76 -3.34
CA GLU A 152 6.81 -5.75 -4.41
C GLU A 152 7.44 -6.20 -5.73
N PHE A 153 8.62 -6.82 -5.69
CA PHE A 153 9.34 -7.19 -6.91
C PHE A 153 8.87 -8.50 -7.54
N ARG A 154 8.02 -9.31 -6.86
CA ARG A 154 7.45 -10.52 -7.45
C ARG A 154 6.53 -10.23 -8.66
N THR A 155 5.94 -9.05 -8.73
CA THR A 155 5.05 -8.64 -9.82
C THR A 155 5.80 -8.05 -11.01
N VAL A 156 7.13 -7.91 -10.95
CA VAL A 156 7.96 -7.38 -12.03
C VAL A 156 8.14 -8.44 -13.11
N THR A 157 7.13 -8.58 -13.98
CA THR A 157 7.07 -9.57 -15.05
C THR A 157 6.64 -8.93 -16.37
N ASP A 158 6.98 -9.59 -17.49
CA ASP A 158 6.49 -9.25 -18.83
C ASP A 158 5.14 -9.93 -19.15
N PHE A 159 4.43 -10.44 -18.15
CA PHE A 159 3.15 -11.14 -18.33
C PHE A 159 2.09 -10.19 -18.92
N PRO A 160 1.48 -10.48 -20.08
CA PRO A 160 0.72 -9.48 -20.85
C PRO A 160 -0.59 -9.01 -20.21
N LEU A 161 -1.23 -9.85 -19.38
CA LEU A 161 -2.52 -9.55 -18.76
C LEU A 161 -2.34 -8.86 -17.41
N SER A 162 -3.42 -8.26 -16.91
CA SER A 162 -3.48 -7.67 -15.56
C SER A 162 -3.20 -8.73 -14.48
N LEU A 163 -2.31 -8.42 -13.54
CA LEU A 163 -1.94 -9.28 -12.38
C LEU A 163 -2.86 -9.07 -11.19
N THR A 164 -3.48 -7.90 -11.11
CA THR A 164 -4.41 -7.54 -10.05
C THR A 164 -5.56 -6.78 -10.66
N TRP A 165 -6.63 -6.66 -9.90
CA TRP A 165 -7.79 -5.93 -10.34
C TRP A 165 -7.42 -4.49 -10.78
N SER A 166 -7.89 -4.07 -11.96
CA SER A 166 -7.60 -2.79 -12.64
C SER A 166 -6.14 -2.42 -12.90
N GLU A 167 -5.18 -3.34 -12.69
CA GLU A 167 -3.77 -3.01 -12.96
C GLU A 167 -3.59 -2.44 -14.36
N GLY A 168 -4.22 -3.11 -15.34
CA GLY A 168 -4.25 -2.70 -16.73
C GLY A 168 -4.76 -1.29 -16.97
N ASN A 169 -5.92 -0.97 -16.39
CA ASN A 169 -6.53 0.35 -16.45
C ASN A 169 -5.65 1.42 -15.82
N ARG A 170 -5.03 1.14 -14.67
CA ARG A 170 -4.11 2.08 -14.03
C ARG A 170 -2.89 2.36 -14.87
N ILE A 171 -2.30 1.33 -15.48
CA ILE A 171 -1.17 1.51 -16.39
C ILE A 171 -1.56 2.42 -17.56
N TRP A 172 -2.76 2.22 -18.11
CA TRP A 172 -3.33 3.10 -19.11
C TRP A 172 -3.48 4.54 -18.59
N ASP A 173 -4.08 4.76 -17.41
CA ASP A 173 -4.23 6.10 -16.84
C ASP A 173 -2.89 6.80 -16.62
N TYR A 174 -1.89 6.07 -16.10
CA TYR A 174 -0.54 6.60 -15.88
C TYR A 174 0.12 7.00 -17.19
N SER A 175 -0.13 6.24 -18.26
CA SER A 175 0.42 6.55 -19.57
C SER A 175 -0.22 7.78 -20.20
N TRP A 176 -1.45 8.16 -19.85
CA TRP A 176 -2.19 9.19 -20.58
C TRP A 176 -1.45 10.52 -20.68
N LEU A 177 -0.88 10.99 -19.56
CA LEU A 177 -0.22 12.30 -19.48
C LEU A 177 0.99 12.45 -20.42
N TYR A 178 1.85 11.44 -20.50
CA TYR A 178 3.11 11.51 -21.28
C TYR A 178 3.13 10.58 -22.50
N GLY A 179 2.17 9.66 -22.58
CA GLY A 179 2.07 8.56 -23.53
C GLY A 179 0.81 8.61 -24.40
N ARG A 180 0.12 9.75 -24.52
CA ARG A 180 -1.03 9.90 -25.43
C ARG A 180 -0.75 9.39 -26.86
N ARG A 181 0.50 9.52 -27.33
CA ARG A 181 0.98 9.04 -28.63
C ARG A 181 0.83 7.52 -28.86
N LEU A 182 0.62 6.76 -27.78
CA LEU A 182 0.47 5.30 -27.82
C LEU A 182 -0.94 4.86 -28.25
N TYR A 183 -1.88 5.78 -28.36
CA TYR A 183 -3.28 5.49 -28.64
C TYR A 183 -3.71 6.06 -29.98
N ASP A 184 -4.48 5.27 -30.72
CA ASP A 184 -5.29 5.77 -31.83
C ASP A 184 -6.53 6.48 -31.25
N TYR A 185 -6.38 7.79 -31.02
CA TYR A 185 -7.43 8.66 -30.48
C TYR A 185 -7.29 10.08 -31.05
N PRO A 186 -8.38 10.72 -31.53
CA PRO A 186 -8.30 12.03 -32.16
C PRO A 186 -7.63 13.09 -31.28
N LEU A 187 -6.77 13.93 -31.86
CA LEU A 187 -6.02 14.96 -31.14
C LEU A 187 -6.89 16.12 -30.64
N ASP A 188 -7.99 16.38 -31.34
CA ASP A 188 -8.96 17.44 -31.06
C ASP A 188 -9.94 17.03 -29.95
N LYS A 189 -10.17 15.74 -29.74
CA LYS A 189 -10.99 15.25 -28.63
C LYS A 189 -10.22 15.35 -27.30
N ARG A 190 -10.90 15.85 -26.28
CA ARG A 190 -10.41 15.85 -24.91
C ARG A 190 -11.00 14.66 -24.18
N PHE A 191 -10.13 13.94 -23.48
CA PHE A 191 -10.52 12.93 -22.53
C PHE A 191 -9.56 13.01 -21.33
N ASP A 192 -10.11 12.86 -20.12
CA ASP A 192 -9.37 12.91 -18.87
C ASP A 192 -9.33 11.50 -18.27
N ALA A 193 -8.12 10.97 -18.06
CA ALA A 193 -7.91 9.69 -17.38
C ALA A 193 -8.54 9.69 -15.97
N TYR A 194 -9.03 8.54 -15.52
CA TYR A 194 -9.75 8.42 -14.25
C TYR A 194 -8.79 8.29 -13.06
N ILE A 195 -7.90 9.27 -12.93
CA ILE A 195 -6.92 9.36 -11.85
C ILE A 195 -6.36 10.79 -11.70
N ASP A 196 -5.91 11.14 -10.50
CA ASP A 196 -5.29 12.43 -10.20
C ASP A 196 -4.03 12.72 -11.04
N ILE A 197 -3.88 13.96 -11.51
CA ILE A 197 -2.71 14.42 -12.26
C ILE A 197 -1.41 14.20 -11.49
N GLY A 198 -1.41 14.33 -10.15
CA GLY A 198 -0.22 14.10 -9.34
C GLY A 198 0.24 12.64 -9.40
N ARG A 199 -0.69 11.68 -9.43
CA ARG A 199 -0.37 10.26 -9.62
C ARG A 199 0.07 9.98 -11.05
N GLN A 200 -0.62 10.53 -12.06
CA GLN A 200 -0.20 10.41 -13.47
C GLN A 200 1.23 10.93 -13.66
N SER A 201 1.56 12.06 -13.04
CA SER A 201 2.88 12.70 -13.18
C SER A 201 4.03 11.86 -12.63
N LEU A 202 3.77 10.97 -11.66
CA LEU A 202 4.78 10.10 -11.05
C LEU A 202 4.86 8.74 -11.72
N TRP A 203 3.74 8.02 -11.81
CA TRP A 203 3.72 6.70 -12.42
C TRP A 203 3.87 6.78 -13.94
N GLY A 204 3.49 7.89 -14.55
CA GLY A 204 3.63 8.12 -15.99
C GLY A 204 5.06 8.40 -16.44
N LEU A 205 6.01 8.70 -15.54
CA LEU A 205 7.38 9.11 -15.92
C LEU A 205 8.07 8.19 -16.93
N PRO A 206 7.95 6.84 -16.86
CA PRO A 206 8.55 5.97 -17.87
C PRO A 206 8.09 6.32 -19.30
N PHE A 207 6.82 6.71 -19.49
CA PHE A 207 6.24 7.00 -20.81
C PHE A 207 6.76 8.29 -21.47
N LEU A 208 7.61 9.07 -20.78
CA LEU A 208 8.41 10.12 -21.41
C LEU A 208 9.43 9.56 -22.41
N PHE A 209 9.84 8.30 -22.22
CA PHE A 209 10.76 7.60 -23.11
C PHE A 209 9.99 6.71 -24.10
N ASP A 210 10.56 6.49 -25.27
CA ASP A 210 10.07 5.50 -26.23
C ASP A 210 10.53 4.09 -25.82
N GLY A 211 9.77 3.06 -26.21
CA GLY A 211 10.13 1.65 -25.97
C GLY A 211 9.96 1.16 -24.53
N VAL A 212 9.15 1.83 -23.72
CA VAL A 212 8.78 1.33 -22.37
C VAL A 212 8.11 -0.03 -22.50
N THR A 213 8.55 -1.00 -21.69
CA THR A 213 7.95 -2.34 -21.65
C THR A 213 7.02 -2.49 -20.44
N LEU A 214 6.16 -3.51 -20.48
CA LEU A 214 5.27 -3.85 -19.37
C LEU A 214 6.03 -4.20 -18.09
N ARG A 215 7.13 -4.96 -18.19
CA ARG A 215 8.03 -5.17 -17.05
C ARG A 215 8.70 -3.88 -16.59
N GLY A 216 9.01 -2.97 -17.50
CA GLY A 216 9.56 -1.65 -17.19
C GLY A 216 8.63 -0.82 -16.30
N ILE A 217 7.34 -0.72 -16.64
CA ILE A 217 6.36 0.01 -15.81
C ILE A 217 6.09 -0.70 -14.48
N ARG A 218 6.10 -2.03 -14.43
CA ARG A 218 5.97 -2.81 -13.19
C ARG A 218 7.19 -2.65 -12.28
N LEU A 219 8.40 -2.65 -12.84
CA LEU A 219 9.63 -2.32 -12.11
C LEU A 219 9.57 -0.90 -11.55
N TRP A 220 9.12 0.06 -12.36
CA TRP A 220 8.93 1.44 -11.91
C TRP A 220 7.94 1.51 -10.74
N SER A 221 6.80 0.81 -10.84
CA SER A 221 5.82 0.74 -9.76
C SER A 221 6.43 0.19 -8.46
N ALA A 222 7.17 -0.93 -8.54
CA ALA A 222 7.85 -1.51 -7.38
C ALA A 222 8.89 -0.55 -6.76
N LEU A 223 9.62 0.21 -7.58
CA LEU A 223 10.56 1.23 -7.10
C LEU A 223 9.84 2.41 -6.43
N VAL A 224 8.73 2.88 -7.01
CA VAL A 224 7.89 3.95 -6.47
C VAL A 224 7.33 3.58 -5.10
N PHE A 225 6.98 2.31 -4.87
CA PHE A 225 6.49 1.82 -3.57
C PHE A 225 7.59 1.41 -2.56
N THR A 226 8.88 1.51 -2.90
CA THR A 226 9.98 1.10 -2.01
C THR A 226 10.99 2.21 -1.74
N VAL A 227 11.61 2.76 -2.78
CA VAL A 227 12.75 3.70 -2.65
C VAL A 227 12.37 4.99 -1.92
N PRO A 228 11.26 5.70 -2.26
CA PRO A 228 10.90 6.95 -1.60
C PRO A 228 10.65 6.82 -0.10
N TYR A 229 10.18 5.67 0.37
CA TYR A 229 9.96 5.41 1.78
C TYR A 229 11.26 5.36 2.58
N ILE A 230 12.27 4.69 2.03
CA ILE A 230 13.61 4.62 2.63
C ILE A 230 14.24 6.02 2.62
N LEU A 231 14.10 6.74 1.51
CA LEU A 231 14.57 8.12 1.38
C LEU A 231 13.91 9.06 2.39
N LEU A 232 12.60 8.95 2.60
CA LEU A 232 11.90 9.72 3.64
C LEU A 232 12.52 9.46 5.01
N GLY A 233 12.77 8.19 5.36
CA GLY A 233 13.48 7.84 6.58
C GLY A 233 14.82 8.55 6.70
N TRP A 234 15.71 8.40 5.72
CA TRP A 234 17.05 9.00 5.78
C TRP A 234 17.07 10.53 5.77
N VAL A 235 16.12 11.18 5.09
CA VAL A 235 15.99 12.65 5.08
C VAL A 235 15.40 13.17 6.39
N THR A 236 14.47 12.43 6.98
CA THR A 236 13.75 12.85 8.21
C THR A 236 14.61 12.66 9.45
N PHE A 237 15.34 11.54 9.55
CA PHE A 237 16.27 11.27 10.65
C PHE A 237 17.61 11.97 10.42
N ARG A 238 18.02 12.82 11.37
CA ARG A 238 19.33 13.48 11.30
C ARG A 238 20.47 12.48 11.45
N ARG A 239 21.44 12.54 10.53
CA ARG A 239 22.74 11.88 10.67
C ARG A 239 23.56 12.53 11.78
N LEU A 240 23.87 11.77 12.83
CA LEU A 240 24.71 12.21 13.95
C LEU A 240 26.16 11.74 13.75
N PRO A 241 27.18 12.56 14.10
CA PRO A 241 28.58 12.17 14.01
C PRO A 241 28.85 10.85 14.75
N GLY A 242 29.62 9.95 14.15
CA GLY A 242 29.92 8.63 14.72
C GLY A 242 28.76 7.62 14.72
N ARG A 243 27.56 7.99 14.27
CA ARG A 243 26.35 7.13 14.29
C ARG A 243 25.77 6.84 12.92
N LEU A 244 26.67 6.63 11.95
CA LEU A 244 26.32 6.34 10.55
C LEU A 244 25.43 5.12 10.38
N GLY A 245 25.78 4.00 11.04
CA GLY A 245 25.00 2.76 10.97
C GLY A 245 23.60 2.93 11.59
N ASP A 246 23.51 3.65 12.71
CA ASP A 246 22.23 3.87 13.40
C ASP A 246 21.28 4.73 12.55
N TRP A 247 21.81 5.76 11.87
CA TRP A 247 21.06 6.56 10.90
C TRP A 247 20.57 5.73 9.70
N PHE A 248 21.43 4.84 9.18
CA PHE A 248 21.04 3.93 8.10
C PHE A 248 19.85 3.06 8.51
N TRP A 249 19.93 2.40 9.68
CA TRP A 249 18.87 1.53 10.18
C TRP A 249 17.58 2.27 10.51
N ALA A 250 17.66 3.52 10.99
CA ALA A 250 16.47 4.35 11.21
C ALA A 250 15.70 4.60 9.91
N GLY A 251 16.40 4.82 8.78
CA GLY A 251 15.75 4.99 7.49
C GLY A 251 15.12 3.71 6.95
N VAL A 252 15.81 2.57 7.08
CA VAL A 252 15.25 1.25 6.69
C VAL A 252 14.06 0.87 7.57
N TRP A 253 14.10 1.19 8.87
CA TRP A 253 12.97 1.00 9.77
C TRP A 253 11.78 1.87 9.37
N ALA A 254 11.99 3.14 9.02
CA ALA A 254 10.90 4.02 8.58
C ALA A 254 10.18 3.45 7.35
N PHE A 255 10.91 2.85 6.41
CA PHE A 255 10.32 2.13 5.29
C PHE A 255 9.45 0.95 5.75
N ALA A 256 9.99 0.05 6.57
CA ALA A 256 9.23 -1.10 7.05
C ALA A 256 8.00 -0.68 7.87
N PHE A 257 8.15 0.35 8.70
CA PHE A 257 7.07 0.91 9.52
C PHE A 257 5.95 1.50 8.66
N LEU A 258 6.30 2.33 7.67
CA LEU A 258 5.33 3.01 6.81
C LEU A 258 4.65 2.04 5.84
N TYR A 259 5.29 0.96 5.42
CA TYR A 259 4.69 -0.07 4.55
C TYR A 259 3.50 -0.80 5.20
N GLN A 260 3.35 -0.72 6.53
CA GLN A 260 2.15 -1.22 7.22
C GLN A 260 0.89 -0.45 6.82
N GLY A 261 1.04 0.81 6.41
CA GLY A 261 0.00 1.53 5.67
C GLY A 261 0.29 1.41 4.18
N PRO A 262 -0.69 1.09 3.32
CA PRO A 262 -0.53 1.21 1.87
C PRO A 262 -0.55 2.69 1.49
N ILE A 263 0.45 3.45 1.91
CA ILE A 263 0.55 4.89 1.68
C ILE A 263 0.81 5.12 0.19
N TYR A 264 0.34 6.22 -0.35
CA TYR A 264 0.68 6.59 -1.71
C TYR A 264 1.96 7.42 -1.75
N THR A 265 2.85 7.04 -2.65
CA THR A 265 4.16 7.68 -2.80
C THR A 265 4.13 9.19 -3.01
N PRO A 266 3.14 9.81 -3.69
CA PRO A 266 3.06 11.27 -3.75
C PRO A 266 3.00 11.96 -2.37
N LEU A 267 2.32 11.36 -1.40
CA LEU A 267 2.31 11.87 -0.03
C LEU A 267 3.67 11.70 0.64
N VAL A 268 4.34 10.56 0.43
CA VAL A 268 5.71 10.30 0.91
C VAL A 268 6.69 11.31 0.32
N LEU A 269 6.62 11.61 -0.97
CA LEU A 269 7.43 12.63 -1.63
C LEU A 269 7.15 14.03 -1.06
N SER A 270 5.88 14.34 -0.77
CA SER A 270 5.51 15.59 -0.10
C SER A 270 6.13 15.68 1.31
N ALA A 271 6.13 14.57 2.06
CA ALA A 271 6.82 14.49 3.35
C ALA A 271 8.35 14.65 3.21
N ILE A 272 8.97 14.09 2.16
CA ILE A 272 10.40 14.27 1.86
C ILE A 272 10.72 15.75 1.64
N LEU A 273 9.89 16.48 0.89
CA LEU A 273 10.06 17.91 0.65
C LEU A 273 9.98 18.72 1.95
N VAL A 274 9.02 18.39 2.83
CA VAL A 274 8.91 19.02 4.16
C VAL A 274 10.15 18.70 5.02
N ALA A 275 10.56 17.43 5.09
CA ALA A 275 11.73 17.01 5.84
C ALA A 275 13.03 17.66 5.31
N GLY A 276 13.17 17.77 3.99
CA GLY A 276 14.29 18.44 3.33
C GLY A 276 14.34 19.95 3.59
N GLY A 277 13.18 20.60 3.78
CA GLY A 277 13.06 22.01 4.14
C GLY A 277 13.28 22.31 5.64
N ARG A 278 13.06 21.32 6.52
CA ARG A 278 13.06 21.44 7.99
C ARG A 278 14.17 22.34 8.55
N ARG A 279 15.42 22.14 8.13
CA ARG A 279 16.62 22.86 8.63
C ARG A 279 17.29 23.80 7.65
N ARG A 280 16.61 24.11 6.56
CA ARG A 280 17.09 25.09 5.58
C ARG A 280 16.66 26.49 5.98
N SER A 281 17.33 27.49 5.41
CA SER A 281 16.89 28.88 5.47
C SER A 281 15.43 29.01 5.03
N LEU A 282 14.71 30.02 5.55
CA LEU A 282 13.30 30.21 5.20
C LEU A 282 13.08 30.33 3.69
N TRP A 283 13.98 31.00 2.96
CA TRP A 283 13.86 31.16 1.52
C TRP A 283 13.92 29.85 0.72
N LEU A 284 14.59 28.81 1.24
CA LEU A 284 14.59 27.46 0.66
C LEU A 284 13.41 26.64 1.17
N ALA A 285 13.11 26.75 2.46
CA ALA A 285 12.07 25.95 3.10
C ALA A 285 10.66 26.33 2.60
N LEU A 286 10.39 27.61 2.35
CA LEU A 286 9.08 28.09 1.89
C LEU A 286 8.69 27.51 0.51
N PRO A 287 9.51 27.59 -0.56
CA PRO A 287 9.20 26.95 -1.84
C PRO A 287 9.03 25.43 -1.72
N LEU A 288 9.89 24.74 -0.95
CA LEU A 288 9.80 23.29 -0.79
C LEU A 288 8.49 22.87 -0.12
N VAL A 289 8.09 23.57 0.95
CA VAL A 289 6.83 23.27 1.66
C VAL A 289 5.61 23.68 0.84
N TYR A 290 5.69 24.76 0.05
CA TYR A 290 4.65 25.12 -0.91
C TYR A 290 4.48 24.02 -1.98
N LEU A 291 5.57 23.56 -2.58
CA LEU A 291 5.55 22.48 -3.57
C LEU A 291 5.02 21.17 -2.97
N ALA A 292 5.37 20.87 -1.72
CA ALA A 292 4.81 19.74 -0.99
C ALA A 292 3.28 19.83 -0.85
N GLY A 293 2.77 21.00 -0.42
CA GLY A 293 1.33 21.26 -0.34
C GLY A 293 0.63 21.09 -1.68
N TYR A 294 1.18 21.70 -2.74
CA TYR A 294 0.66 21.63 -4.09
C TYR A 294 0.61 20.18 -4.60
N TYR A 295 1.71 19.44 -4.44
CA TYR A 295 1.80 18.07 -4.94
C TYR A 295 0.90 17.10 -4.17
N ALA A 296 0.77 17.29 -2.86
CA ALA A 296 -0.18 16.55 -2.04
C ALA A 296 -1.62 16.77 -2.54
N GLN A 297 -2.04 18.03 -2.73
CA GLN A 297 -3.38 18.32 -3.24
C GLN A 297 -3.61 17.83 -4.68
N ALA A 298 -2.61 17.97 -5.55
CA ALA A 298 -2.69 17.51 -6.94
C ALA A 298 -2.79 15.98 -7.05
N SER A 299 -2.48 15.25 -5.97
CA SER A 299 -2.47 13.78 -5.92
C SER A 299 -3.62 13.19 -5.09
N ARG A 300 -4.18 13.96 -4.14
CA ARG A 300 -5.37 13.63 -3.34
C ARG A 300 -5.85 14.85 -2.56
N LEU A 301 -7.13 15.19 -2.64
CA LEU A 301 -7.66 16.37 -1.95
C LEU A 301 -7.48 16.30 -0.42
N THR A 302 -7.69 15.14 0.21
CA THR A 302 -7.58 14.98 1.67
C THR A 302 -6.18 15.23 2.22
N TRP A 303 -5.14 15.20 1.39
CA TRP A 303 -3.77 15.45 1.82
C TRP A 303 -3.36 16.92 1.80
N MET A 304 -4.22 17.82 1.29
CA MET A 304 -3.84 19.23 1.02
C MET A 304 -3.30 19.98 2.25
N ILE A 305 -3.71 19.58 3.46
CA ILE A 305 -3.26 20.21 4.72
C ILE A 305 -2.03 19.53 5.34
N ALA A 306 -1.68 18.32 4.93
CA ALA A 306 -0.67 17.51 5.60
C ALA A 306 0.72 18.18 5.63
N PRO A 307 1.23 18.71 4.50
CA PRO A 307 2.55 19.35 4.48
C PRO A 307 2.63 20.59 5.35
N ALA A 308 1.54 21.37 5.45
CA ALA A 308 1.47 22.54 6.31
C ALA A 308 1.60 22.17 7.79
N VAL A 309 0.82 21.18 8.23
CA VAL A 309 0.83 20.70 9.62
C VAL A 309 2.20 20.13 9.98
N TRP A 310 2.78 19.29 9.11
CA TRP A 310 4.12 18.74 9.36
C TRP A 310 5.20 19.81 9.42
N ALA A 311 5.19 20.79 8.52
CA ALA A 311 6.20 21.84 8.52
C ALA A 311 6.10 22.74 9.76
N ALA A 312 4.88 23.11 10.17
CA ALA A 312 4.65 23.87 11.40
C ALA A 312 5.03 23.05 12.65
N LEU A 313 4.62 21.78 12.71
CA LEU A 313 4.97 20.86 13.79
C LEU A 313 6.49 20.76 13.95
N MET A 314 7.21 20.45 12.88
CA MET A 314 8.67 20.27 12.96
C MET A 314 9.38 21.57 13.30
N ALA A 315 8.90 22.73 12.83
CA ALA A 315 9.45 24.03 13.21
C ALA A 315 9.29 24.34 14.71
N LEU A 316 8.17 23.93 15.32
CA LEU A 316 7.94 24.07 16.76
C LEU A 316 8.74 23.05 17.58
N LEU A 317 8.88 21.81 17.09
CA LEU A 317 9.69 20.78 17.75
C LEU A 317 11.20 21.09 17.70
N ASP A 318 11.68 21.71 16.63
CA ASP A 318 13.06 22.18 16.51
C ASP A 318 13.35 23.48 17.29
N ALA A 319 12.32 24.16 17.80
CA ALA A 319 12.48 25.38 18.58
C ALA A 319 13.15 25.07 19.94
N GLY A 320 14.25 25.78 20.22
CA GLY A 320 15.20 25.49 21.30
C GLY A 320 14.68 25.50 22.75
N ASP A 321 15.53 24.92 23.62
CA ASP A 321 15.46 24.67 25.06
C ASP A 321 14.09 24.31 25.64
N ALA A 322 13.70 23.07 25.34
CA ALA A 322 12.66 22.32 26.03
C ALA A 322 12.78 22.30 27.57
N ALA A 323 13.93 22.70 28.13
CA ALA A 323 14.14 22.87 29.56
C ALA A 323 13.36 24.07 30.16
N GLU A 324 13.13 25.14 29.39
CA GLU A 324 12.39 26.33 29.86
C GLU A 324 10.97 26.42 29.29
N GLY A 325 10.63 25.60 28.29
CA GLY A 325 9.30 25.55 27.69
C GLY A 325 8.87 26.82 26.94
N ARG A 326 9.80 27.77 26.72
CA ARG A 326 9.56 29.04 26.03
C ARG A 326 9.92 28.92 24.55
N ILE A 327 8.91 28.85 23.69
CA ILE A 327 9.10 28.93 22.23
C ILE A 327 9.34 30.40 21.87
N SER A 328 10.48 30.70 21.26
CA SER A 328 10.79 32.07 20.81
C SER A 328 9.79 32.57 19.75
N TRP A 329 9.54 33.88 19.71
CA TRP A 329 8.72 34.51 18.66
C TRP A 329 9.23 34.19 17.25
N ARG A 330 10.55 34.05 17.06
CA ARG A 330 11.14 33.66 15.77
C ARG A 330 10.74 32.24 15.36
N ALA A 331 10.64 31.32 16.31
CA ALA A 331 10.19 29.95 16.05
C ALA A 331 8.70 29.90 15.69
N TRP A 332 7.86 30.67 16.40
CA TRP A 332 6.45 30.87 16.02
C TRP A 332 6.31 31.46 14.62
N GLY A 333 7.08 32.52 14.32
CA GLY A 333 7.10 33.13 12.99
C GLY A 333 7.53 32.14 11.90
N ARG A 334 8.53 31.31 12.16
CA ARG A 334 8.95 30.24 11.24
C ARG A 334 7.85 29.18 11.05
N ALA A 335 7.24 28.70 12.13
CA ALA A 335 6.16 27.72 12.06
C ALA A 335 4.95 28.25 11.30
N ALA A 336 4.56 29.50 11.56
CA ALA A 336 3.47 30.18 10.86
C ALA A 336 3.80 30.38 9.37
N ALA A 337 5.00 30.84 9.03
CA ALA A 337 5.40 31.05 7.64
C ALA A 337 5.43 29.73 6.84
N LEU A 338 5.99 28.66 7.42
CA LEU A 338 6.04 27.36 6.77
C LEU A 338 4.65 26.70 6.68
N GLY A 339 3.84 26.79 7.74
CA GLY A 339 2.46 26.32 7.74
C GLY A 339 1.63 27.03 6.68
N LEU A 340 1.74 28.36 6.58
CA LEU A 340 1.07 29.15 5.56
C LEU A 340 1.55 28.79 4.16
N ALA A 341 2.85 28.60 3.94
CA ALA A 341 3.38 28.17 2.64
C ALA A 341 2.79 26.82 2.19
N GLY A 342 2.71 25.85 3.11
CA GLY A 342 2.10 24.55 2.84
C GLY A 342 0.61 24.65 2.52
N LEU A 343 -0.13 25.47 3.28
CA LEU A 343 -1.56 25.71 3.03
C LEU A 343 -1.80 26.44 1.71
N LEU A 344 -0.98 27.44 1.38
CA LEU A 344 -1.07 28.16 0.10
C LEU A 344 -0.77 27.24 -1.08
N GLY A 345 0.18 26.32 -0.91
CA GLY A 345 0.47 25.27 -1.89
C GLY A 345 -0.72 24.33 -2.07
N GLY A 346 -1.26 23.80 -0.97
CA GLY A 346 -2.35 22.83 -1.00
C GLY A 346 -3.72 23.40 -1.40
N VAL A 347 -4.08 24.60 -0.95
CA VAL A 347 -5.39 25.21 -1.25
C VAL A 347 -5.34 26.03 -2.55
N GLY A 348 -4.14 26.46 -2.96
CA GLY A 348 -3.89 27.30 -4.13
C GLY A 348 -4.33 28.75 -3.94
N LEU A 349 -3.46 29.73 -4.23
CA LEU A 349 -3.75 31.17 -4.10
C LEU A 349 -5.02 31.62 -4.86
N LYS A 350 -5.28 31.07 -6.06
CA LYS A 350 -6.40 31.49 -6.93
C LYS A 350 -7.71 30.73 -6.65
N ARG A 351 -7.64 29.42 -6.36
CA ARG A 351 -8.81 28.58 -6.05
C ARG A 351 -9.27 28.73 -4.60
N GLY A 352 -8.34 28.92 -3.67
CA GLY A 352 -8.59 29.28 -2.28
C GLY A 352 -9.28 30.63 -2.13
N TRP A 353 -8.83 31.66 -2.86
CA TRP A 353 -9.49 32.98 -2.86
C TRP A 353 -10.92 32.91 -3.41
N ILE A 354 -11.16 32.20 -4.53
CA ILE A 354 -12.50 32.04 -5.12
C ILE A 354 -13.45 31.26 -4.19
N ARG A 355 -12.97 30.22 -3.50
CA ARG A 355 -13.79 29.43 -2.57
C ARG A 355 -14.05 30.16 -1.24
N LEU A 356 -13.04 30.84 -0.69
CA LEU A 356 -13.13 31.60 0.56
C LEU A 356 -13.97 32.87 0.41
N SER A 357 -13.83 33.60 -0.70
CA SER A 357 -14.65 34.79 -0.99
C SER A 357 -16.14 34.45 -1.18
N ARG A 358 -16.45 33.27 -1.74
CA ARG A 358 -17.83 32.74 -1.79
C ARG A 358 -18.38 32.36 -0.42
N GLN A 359 -17.54 31.83 0.49
CA GLN A 359 -17.98 31.40 1.82
C GLN A 359 -18.13 32.56 2.83
N LEU A 360 -17.38 33.66 2.66
CA LEU A 360 -17.38 34.78 3.60
C LEU A 360 -18.32 35.94 3.21
N ASN A 361 -19.03 35.86 2.08
CA ASN A 361 -19.95 36.91 1.61
C ASN A 361 -19.35 38.33 1.61
N LEU A 362 -18.03 38.45 1.51
CA LEU A 362 -17.31 39.71 1.39
C LEU A 362 -17.40 40.16 -0.08
N GLY A 363 -18.56 40.70 -0.44
CA GLY A 363 -18.92 40.98 -1.83
C GLY A 363 -18.21 42.18 -2.46
N ALA A 364 -18.12 42.16 -3.80
CA ALA A 364 -18.38 43.33 -4.63
C ALA A 364 -18.68 42.94 -6.09
N LYS A 365 -19.92 43.26 -6.50
CA LYS A 365 -20.39 43.69 -7.82
C LYS A 365 -19.89 42.94 -9.07
N THR A 366 -20.85 42.24 -9.66
CA THR A 366 -21.03 42.00 -11.10
C THR A 366 -20.22 42.93 -12.00
N VAL A 367 -19.18 42.38 -12.64
CA VAL A 367 -18.68 42.88 -13.92
C VAL A 367 -19.01 41.79 -14.93
N ALA A 368 -19.92 42.12 -15.84
CA ALA A 368 -20.25 41.31 -17.00
C ALA A 368 -19.03 41.25 -17.93
N THR A 369 -18.52 40.06 -18.19
CA THR A 369 -17.69 39.77 -19.37
C THR A 369 -18.56 39.12 -20.44
N PRO A 370 -18.42 39.45 -21.74
CA PRO A 370 -19.20 38.85 -22.81
C PRO A 370 -18.87 37.36 -22.97
N PRO A 371 -19.72 36.55 -23.63
CA PRO A 371 -19.63 35.10 -23.55
C PRO A 371 -18.55 34.56 -24.50
N PRO A 372 -17.70 33.63 -24.04
CA PRO A 372 -17.22 32.55 -24.87
C PRO A 372 -17.91 31.27 -24.39
N PHE A 373 -18.78 30.74 -25.27
CA PHE A 373 -19.28 29.37 -25.40
C PHE A 373 -19.54 28.53 -24.12
N ALA A 374 -20.77 28.01 -24.05
CA ALA A 374 -21.30 27.17 -22.98
C ALA A 374 -20.25 26.16 -22.43
N PRO A 375 -19.92 26.22 -21.14
CA PRO A 375 -19.28 25.09 -20.48
C PRO A 375 -20.29 23.94 -20.39
N THR A 376 -19.92 22.79 -20.94
CA THR A 376 -20.52 21.49 -20.65
C THR A 376 -20.67 21.32 -19.14
N PRO A 377 -21.78 20.73 -18.64
CA PRO A 377 -21.98 20.52 -17.22
C PRO A 377 -20.83 19.68 -16.65
N ALA A 378 -20.35 20.08 -15.47
CA ALA A 378 -19.27 19.42 -14.77
C ALA A 378 -19.60 17.93 -14.51
N PRO A 379 -18.64 17.00 -14.66
CA PRO A 379 -18.86 15.60 -14.32
C PRO A 379 -19.21 15.46 -12.84
N LEU A 380 -20.32 14.77 -12.59
CA LEU A 380 -20.72 14.28 -11.27
C LEU A 380 -19.66 13.28 -10.74
N PRO A 381 -19.67 12.97 -9.44
CA PRO A 381 -18.68 12.14 -8.78
C PRO A 381 -19.20 10.74 -8.50
N LEU A 382 -18.29 9.89 -8.08
CA LEU A 382 -18.13 8.59 -8.68
C LEU A 382 -17.38 7.79 -7.58
N ALA A 383 -17.86 6.60 -7.20
CA ALA A 383 -17.42 5.71 -6.09
C ALA A 383 -17.26 4.18 -6.39
N GLY A 384 -16.03 3.61 -6.36
CA GLY A 384 -15.66 2.19 -6.26
C GLY A 384 -15.04 1.52 -7.48
N ALA A 385 -13.85 0.89 -7.35
CA ALA A 385 -13.56 -0.45 -7.91
C ALA A 385 -12.24 -1.08 -7.33
N PRO A 386 -12.13 -2.44 -7.29
CA PRO A 386 -11.26 -3.31 -6.45
C PRO A 386 -9.74 -3.13 -6.25
N ALA A 387 -9.26 -1.96 -5.87
CA ALA A 387 -7.99 -1.82 -5.15
C ALA A 387 -8.16 -0.77 -4.06
N ASP A 388 -9.01 -1.19 -3.13
CA ASP A 388 -10.14 -0.42 -2.62
C ASP A 388 -9.77 0.62 -1.57
N ALA A 389 -10.41 1.80 -1.68
CA ALA A 389 -10.29 3.04 -0.87
C ALA A 389 -9.36 4.14 -1.38
N ALA A 390 -8.57 3.86 -2.39
CA ALA A 390 -7.52 4.75 -2.87
C ALA A 390 -7.93 5.79 -3.93
N GLU A 391 -8.97 5.48 -4.70
CA GLU A 391 -9.31 6.20 -5.94
C GLU A 391 -10.56 7.08 -5.84
N ALA A 392 -11.38 6.92 -4.80
CA ALA A 392 -12.53 7.80 -4.49
C ALA A 392 -12.15 9.24 -4.07
N LEU A 393 -10.92 9.67 -4.34
CA LEU A 393 -10.36 10.94 -3.90
C LEU A 393 -9.63 11.73 -4.99
N SER A 394 -9.76 11.29 -6.24
CA SER A 394 -9.32 12.04 -7.43
C SER A 394 -10.40 12.93 -8.04
N SER A 395 -11.68 12.64 -7.78
CA SER A 395 -12.82 13.46 -8.23
C SER A 395 -13.29 14.38 -7.11
N GLY A 396 -12.67 15.55 -7.02
CA GLY A 396 -13.09 16.61 -6.10
C GLY A 396 -14.53 17.05 -6.37
N SER A 397 -15.44 16.61 -5.51
CA SER A 397 -16.81 17.13 -5.40
C SER A 397 -17.29 17.04 -3.95
N ASN A 398 -18.11 18.00 -3.55
CA ASN A 398 -18.64 18.10 -2.19
C ASN A 398 -19.77 17.09 -1.87
N THR A 399 -20.08 16.16 -2.78
CA THR A 399 -21.24 15.25 -2.71
C THR A 399 -20.93 13.90 -2.04
N ILE A 400 -19.68 13.42 -2.07
CA ILE A 400 -19.31 12.12 -1.44
C ILE A 400 -19.35 12.20 0.10
N LEU A 401 -19.26 13.40 0.68
CA LEU A 401 -19.30 13.60 2.14
C LEU A 401 -20.72 13.66 2.72
N THR A 402 -21.79 13.60 1.94
CA THR A 402 -23.16 13.64 2.47
C THR A 402 -23.94 12.35 2.28
N ASP A 403 -23.61 11.55 1.26
CA ASP A 403 -24.56 10.54 0.77
C ASP A 403 -24.17 9.08 1.12
N GLN A 404 -22.97 8.81 1.64
CA GLN A 404 -22.54 7.47 2.04
C GLN A 404 -22.81 7.16 3.53
N PRO A 405 -23.42 6.01 3.88
CA PRO A 405 -23.66 5.61 5.26
C PRO A 405 -22.34 5.35 6.00
N LEU A 406 -22.31 5.62 7.30
CA LEU A 406 -21.16 5.31 8.15
C LEU A 406 -21.13 3.81 8.48
N LEU A 407 -20.16 3.08 7.94
CA LEU A 407 -20.03 1.63 8.12
C LEU A 407 -19.12 1.30 9.31
N TRP A 408 -19.63 1.50 10.52
CA TRP A 408 -18.88 1.32 11.78
C TRP A 408 -18.29 -0.08 11.97
N SER A 409 -18.89 -1.10 11.33
CA SER A 409 -18.37 -2.47 11.31
C SER A 409 -16.94 -2.56 10.78
N ARG A 410 -16.51 -1.63 9.91
CA ARG A 410 -15.15 -1.56 9.37
C ARG A 410 -14.07 -1.33 10.44
N LEU A 411 -14.43 -0.74 11.59
CA LEU A 411 -13.47 -0.51 12.68
C LEU A 411 -13.03 -1.79 13.39
N TRP A 412 -13.86 -2.83 13.33
CA TRP A 412 -13.69 -4.11 14.00
C TRP A 412 -13.45 -5.23 12.97
N PRO A 413 -13.05 -6.44 13.41
CA PRO A 413 -12.90 -7.59 12.52
C PRO A 413 -14.10 -7.77 11.59
N ASN A 414 -13.84 -7.87 10.29
CA ASN A 414 -14.85 -7.99 9.26
C ASN A 414 -14.32 -8.79 8.05
N PRO A 415 -15.17 -9.18 7.09
CA PRO A 415 -14.74 -10.00 5.95
C PRO A 415 -13.65 -9.36 5.07
N THR A 416 -13.63 -8.04 4.93
CA THR A 416 -12.61 -7.32 4.13
C THR A 416 -11.29 -7.14 4.88
N ASN A 417 -11.33 -7.05 6.21
CA ASN A 417 -10.16 -6.97 7.09
C ASN A 417 -10.36 -7.84 8.33
N PRO A 418 -9.73 -9.04 8.38
CA PRO A 418 -9.88 -9.96 9.50
C PRO A 418 -9.47 -9.40 10.87
N LEU A 419 -8.63 -8.35 10.92
CA LEU A 419 -8.27 -7.67 12.16
C LEU A 419 -9.17 -6.46 12.45
N GLY A 420 -9.72 -5.83 11.41
CA GLY A 420 -10.37 -4.52 11.52
C GLY A 420 -9.38 -3.37 11.68
N ILE A 421 -9.84 -2.15 11.39
CA ILE A 421 -8.98 -0.96 11.39
C ILE A 421 -8.39 -0.65 12.77
N LEU A 422 -9.17 -0.75 13.86
CA LEU A 422 -8.68 -0.38 15.19
C LEU A 422 -7.62 -1.36 15.72
N PRO A 423 -7.84 -2.69 15.72
CA PRO A 423 -6.81 -3.63 16.17
C PRO A 423 -5.55 -3.59 15.31
N GLU A 424 -5.70 -3.46 13.98
CA GLU A 424 -4.55 -3.33 13.07
C GLU A 424 -3.75 -2.04 13.34
N LEU A 425 -4.43 -0.93 13.58
CA LEU A 425 -3.79 0.35 13.93
C LEU A 425 -3.05 0.26 15.26
N LEU A 426 -3.64 -0.39 16.26
CA LEU A 426 -2.98 -0.61 17.55
C LEU A 426 -1.71 -1.45 17.38
N LEU A 427 -1.75 -2.52 16.59
CA LEU A 427 -0.56 -3.32 16.29
C LEU A 427 0.53 -2.50 15.60
N ALA A 428 0.15 -1.65 14.63
CA ALA A 428 1.10 -0.86 13.87
C ALA A 428 1.73 0.29 14.68
N ALA A 429 0.92 1.04 15.45
CA ALA A 429 1.33 2.31 16.05
C ALA A 429 1.68 2.22 17.54
N LEU A 430 1.04 1.32 18.31
CA LEU A 430 1.19 1.28 19.77
C LEU A 430 2.63 1.05 20.24
N PRO A 431 3.44 0.15 19.64
CA PRO A 431 4.83 -0.05 20.07
C PRO A 431 5.68 1.22 19.99
N LEU A 432 5.48 2.02 18.95
CA LEU A 432 6.16 3.31 18.78
C LEU A 432 5.62 4.35 19.76
N LEU A 433 4.30 4.41 19.97
CA LEU A 433 3.69 5.32 20.95
C LEU A 433 4.18 5.04 22.38
N ILE A 434 4.35 3.77 22.76
CA ILE A 434 4.94 3.39 24.05
C ILE A 434 6.37 3.91 24.16
N LEU A 435 7.20 3.75 23.13
CA LEU A 435 8.57 4.25 23.12
C LEU A 435 8.62 5.78 23.26
N LEU A 436 7.83 6.50 22.45
CA LEU A 436 7.77 7.96 22.49
C LEU A 436 7.32 8.47 23.87
N THR A 437 6.27 7.85 24.42
CA THR A 437 5.77 8.17 25.76
C THR A 437 6.81 7.88 26.83
N TYR A 438 7.49 6.73 26.74
CA TYR A 438 8.56 6.38 27.67
C TYR A 438 9.68 7.44 27.66
N LEU A 439 10.13 7.87 26.47
CA LEU A 439 11.16 8.91 26.34
C LEU A 439 10.75 10.25 26.96
N LEU A 440 9.46 10.61 26.89
CA LEU A 440 8.89 11.78 27.56
C LEU A 440 8.91 11.60 29.09
N VAL A 441 8.46 10.44 29.59
CA VAL A 441 8.40 10.13 31.03
C VAL A 441 9.78 10.18 31.67
N ILE A 442 10.80 9.58 31.04
CA ILE A 442 12.18 9.63 31.55
C ILE A 442 12.91 10.94 31.24
N ARG A 443 12.20 11.93 30.67
CA ARG A 443 12.70 13.26 30.30
C ARG A 443 13.96 13.25 29.44
N ARG A 444 14.13 12.21 28.63
CA ARG A 444 15.13 12.16 27.56
C ARG A 444 14.66 13.02 26.40
N TRP A 445 13.41 12.84 26.00
CA TRP A 445 12.72 13.78 25.13
C TRP A 445 11.93 14.76 26.00
N ARG A 446 12.32 16.04 25.99
CA ARG A 446 11.61 17.08 26.75
C ARG A 446 10.81 17.92 25.75
N LEU A 447 9.54 18.16 26.06
CA LEU A 447 8.65 19.00 25.28
C LEU A 447 7.98 20.03 26.20
N GLY A 448 7.97 21.30 25.79
CA GLY A 448 7.15 22.32 26.42
C GLY A 448 5.65 22.11 26.12
N ARG A 449 4.76 22.78 26.86
CA ARG A 449 3.30 22.63 26.72
C ARG A 449 2.82 22.82 25.26
N TRP A 450 3.35 23.82 24.57
CA TRP A 450 3.00 24.11 23.18
C TRP A 450 3.55 23.10 22.18
N GLN A 451 4.73 22.55 22.43
CA GLN A 451 5.30 21.48 21.60
C GLN A 451 4.51 20.19 21.78
N SER A 452 4.12 19.86 23.02
CA SER A 452 3.24 18.73 23.31
C SER A 452 1.86 18.91 22.68
N LEU A 453 1.28 20.10 22.76
CA LEU A 453 -0.02 20.40 22.12
C LEU A 453 0.08 20.30 20.59
N ALA A 454 1.16 20.80 19.98
CA ALA A 454 1.37 20.68 18.54
C ALA A 454 1.51 19.21 18.11
N ALA A 455 2.31 18.41 18.84
CA ALA A 455 2.50 16.99 18.57
C ALA A 455 1.19 16.20 18.72
N ALA A 456 0.48 16.40 19.84
CA ALA A 456 -0.80 15.74 20.10
C ALA A 456 -1.90 16.20 19.12
N GLY A 457 -1.95 17.48 18.78
CA GLY A 457 -2.91 18.04 17.84
C GLY A 457 -2.70 17.52 16.42
N ALA A 458 -1.46 17.46 15.94
CA ALA A 458 -1.15 16.91 14.63
C ALA A 458 -1.46 15.40 14.55
N ALA A 459 -0.96 14.61 15.52
CA ALA A 459 -1.19 13.17 15.54
C ALA A 459 -2.67 12.82 15.76
N GLY A 460 -3.32 13.45 16.74
CA GLY A 460 -4.73 13.24 17.05
C GLY A 460 -5.66 13.70 15.93
N GLY A 461 -5.38 14.86 15.32
CA GLY A 461 -6.15 15.37 14.19
C GLY A 461 -6.13 14.44 12.98
N PHE A 462 -4.94 13.99 12.56
CA PHE A 462 -4.82 13.04 11.45
C PHE A 462 -5.36 11.65 11.78
N LEU A 463 -5.25 11.20 13.04
CA LEU A 463 -5.87 9.96 13.48
C LEU A 463 -7.40 10.03 13.35
N LEU A 464 -8.02 11.08 13.87
CA LEU A 464 -9.47 11.25 13.83
C LEU A 464 -9.98 11.36 12.39
N ILE A 465 -9.33 12.19 11.56
CA ILE A 465 -9.68 12.32 10.14
C ILE A 465 -9.56 10.97 9.44
N GLY A 466 -8.46 10.24 9.65
CA GLY A 466 -8.23 8.94 9.01
C GLY A 466 -9.26 7.88 9.43
N LEU A 467 -9.63 7.83 10.72
CA LEU A 467 -10.68 6.92 11.20
C LEU A 467 -12.05 7.24 10.59
N VAL A 468 -12.42 8.52 10.51
CA VAL A 468 -13.68 8.95 9.87
C VAL A 468 -13.69 8.56 8.40
N ILE A 469 -12.60 8.79 7.67
CA ILE A 469 -12.50 8.41 6.25
C ILE A 469 -12.58 6.89 6.09
N SER A 470 -11.93 6.10 6.95
CA SER A 470 -11.98 4.63 6.91
C SER A 470 -13.37 4.04 7.12
N VAL A 471 -14.25 4.69 7.88
CA VAL A 471 -15.63 4.24 8.12
C VAL A 471 -16.58 4.70 7.02
N LYS A 472 -16.33 5.86 6.43
CA LYS A 472 -17.25 6.50 5.48
C LYS A 472 -16.99 6.10 4.04
N ILE A 473 -15.74 6.27 3.60
CA ILE A 473 -15.36 6.19 2.18
C ILE A 473 -14.42 5.00 1.96
N GLY A 474 -13.60 4.66 2.95
CA GLY A 474 -12.63 3.58 2.82
C GLY A 474 -13.28 2.21 2.92
N GLY A 475 -12.92 1.26 2.04
CA GLY A 475 -13.42 -0.12 2.05
C GLY A 475 -13.20 -0.91 3.35
N GLY A 476 -12.47 -0.35 4.33
CA GLY A 476 -12.23 -0.99 5.63
C GLY A 476 -11.20 -2.12 5.61
N ASN A 477 -10.54 -2.32 4.47
CA ASN A 477 -9.65 -3.44 4.18
C ASN A 477 -8.24 -3.33 4.80
N ASN A 478 -7.76 -2.11 5.10
CA ASN A 478 -6.40 -1.86 5.61
C ASN A 478 -6.24 -0.43 6.17
N LEU A 479 -5.02 -0.06 6.62
CA LEU A 479 -4.69 1.24 7.19
C LEU A 479 -4.48 2.40 6.19
N HIS A 480 -4.96 2.30 4.95
CA HIS A 480 -4.70 3.29 3.87
C HIS A 480 -4.96 4.74 4.27
N ASN A 481 -6.10 5.01 4.93
CA ASN A 481 -6.50 6.38 5.28
C ASN A 481 -5.83 6.91 6.56
N LEU A 482 -4.99 6.10 7.21
CA LEU A 482 -4.20 6.49 8.37
C LEU A 482 -2.78 6.96 7.94
N ASP A 483 -2.57 7.15 6.64
CA ASP A 483 -1.32 7.57 6.02
C ASP A 483 -0.70 8.83 6.65
N MET A 484 -1.48 9.90 6.81
CA MET A 484 -1.01 11.15 7.40
C MET A 484 -0.62 10.96 8.87
N PHE A 485 -1.34 10.11 9.60
CA PHE A 485 -1.04 9.78 10.99
C PHE A 485 0.28 8.99 11.09
N LEU A 486 0.45 7.95 10.28
CA LEU A 486 1.67 7.13 10.28
C LEU A 486 2.93 7.95 9.91
N ILE A 487 2.84 8.82 8.90
CA ILE A 487 3.95 9.75 8.57
C ILE A 487 4.22 10.72 9.72
N THR A 488 3.19 11.21 10.39
CA THR A 488 3.35 12.07 11.57
C THR A 488 4.11 11.36 12.68
N LEU A 489 3.85 10.07 12.92
CA LEU A 489 4.60 9.28 13.89
C LEU A 489 6.08 9.14 13.52
N VAL A 490 6.42 9.04 12.23
CA VAL A 490 7.83 9.06 11.76
C VAL A 490 8.50 10.40 12.05
N PHE A 491 7.80 11.52 11.79
CA PHE A 491 8.31 12.85 12.15
C PHE A 491 8.54 13.01 13.66
N LEU A 492 7.61 12.53 14.49
CA LEU A 492 7.76 12.53 15.95
C LEU A 492 8.90 11.61 16.42
N ALA A 493 9.06 10.44 15.80
CA ALA A 493 10.17 9.53 16.07
C ALA A 493 11.53 10.16 15.73
N ALA A 494 11.63 10.89 14.62
CA ALA A 494 12.83 11.61 14.26
C ALA A 494 13.12 12.80 15.17
N ALA A 495 12.09 13.51 15.66
CA ALA A 495 12.28 14.53 16.68
C ALA A 495 12.81 13.90 17.98
N ALA A 496 12.19 12.84 18.47
CA ALA A 496 12.62 12.13 19.68
C ALA A 496 14.03 11.54 19.55
N TRP A 497 14.37 11.02 18.37
CA TRP A 497 15.70 10.51 18.03
C TRP A 497 16.80 11.52 18.32
N GLU A 498 16.63 12.75 17.84
CA GLU A 498 17.64 13.80 17.97
C GLU A 498 17.77 14.36 19.38
N HIS A 499 16.69 14.28 20.17
CA HIS A 499 16.65 14.75 21.54
C HIS A 499 16.88 13.60 22.54
N GLY A 500 17.97 12.86 22.39
CA GLY A 500 18.37 11.85 23.37
C GLY A 500 17.81 10.44 23.15
N GLY A 501 16.92 10.25 22.16
CA GLY A 501 16.30 8.96 21.86
C GLY A 501 17.32 7.94 21.34
N VAL A 502 18.26 8.36 20.50
CA VAL A 502 19.26 7.44 19.95
C VAL A 502 20.20 6.87 21.03
N GLU A 503 20.57 7.64 22.06
CA GLU A 503 21.39 7.14 23.18
C GLU A 503 20.68 6.00 23.92
N VAL A 504 19.37 6.14 24.12
CA VAL A 504 18.54 5.14 24.78
C VAL A 504 18.48 3.85 23.94
N LEU A 505 18.45 3.98 22.61
CA LEU A 505 18.43 2.84 21.68
C LEU A 505 19.79 2.15 21.51
N GLN A 506 20.89 2.78 21.93
CA GLN A 506 22.24 2.19 21.87
C GLN A 506 22.53 1.20 22.99
N ALA A 507 21.85 1.34 24.13
CA ALA A 507 21.95 0.43 25.27
C ALA A 507 20.56 -0.16 25.62
N PRO A 508 19.92 -0.87 24.67
CA PRO A 508 18.58 -1.41 24.89
C PRO A 508 18.53 -2.38 26.08
N GLU A 509 19.64 -3.03 26.45
CA GLU A 509 19.74 -3.87 27.64
C GLU A 509 19.39 -3.14 28.95
N ALA A 510 19.64 -1.83 29.03
CA ALA A 510 19.38 -1.00 30.20
C ALA A 510 17.92 -0.56 30.33
N LEU A 511 17.10 -0.84 29.31
CA LEU A 511 15.69 -0.46 29.29
C LEU A 511 14.82 -1.41 30.13
N PRO A 512 13.72 -0.90 30.73
CA PRO A 512 12.70 -1.74 31.34
C PRO A 512 12.20 -2.82 30.36
N LEU A 513 11.85 -4.00 30.88
CA LEU A 513 11.44 -5.13 30.04
C LEU A 513 10.29 -4.79 29.08
N GLY A 514 9.26 -4.08 29.55
CA GLY A 514 8.13 -3.67 28.70
C GLY A 514 8.54 -2.79 27.51
N VAL A 515 9.52 -1.89 27.71
CA VAL A 515 10.04 -1.02 26.64
C VAL A 515 10.88 -1.83 25.66
N ARG A 516 11.71 -2.76 26.15
CA ARG A 516 12.49 -3.67 25.29
C ARG A 516 11.59 -4.54 24.40
N VAL A 517 10.53 -5.10 24.98
CA VAL A 517 9.52 -5.85 24.23
C VAL A 517 8.84 -4.95 23.21
N SER A 518 8.46 -3.73 23.58
CA SER A 518 7.86 -2.77 22.65
C SER A 518 8.78 -2.43 21.48
N LEU A 519 10.09 -2.22 21.72
CA LEU A 519 11.08 -2.00 20.67
C LEU A 519 11.19 -3.19 19.71
N LEU A 520 11.18 -4.40 20.25
CA LEU A 520 11.21 -5.60 19.44
C LEU A 520 9.94 -5.71 18.59
N LEU A 521 8.76 -5.52 19.17
CA LEU A 521 7.49 -5.54 18.44
C LEU A 521 7.41 -4.44 17.36
N MET A 522 7.93 -3.25 17.64
CA MET A 522 8.04 -2.14 16.67
C MET A 522 8.86 -2.49 15.42
N THR A 523 9.71 -3.52 15.49
CA THR A 523 10.50 -4.01 14.35
C THR A 523 9.99 -5.33 13.78
N LEU A 524 9.47 -6.24 14.61
CA LEU A 524 8.98 -7.55 14.18
C LEU A 524 7.60 -7.48 13.52
N ILE A 525 6.68 -6.64 14.02
CA ILE A 525 5.33 -6.51 13.45
C ILE A 525 5.39 -6.05 11.98
N PRO A 526 6.00 -4.90 11.64
CA PRO A 526 6.13 -4.47 10.25
C PRO A 526 6.89 -5.47 9.37
N ALA A 527 7.78 -6.26 9.96
CA ALA A 527 8.54 -7.27 9.22
C ALA A 527 7.74 -8.56 8.95
N PHE A 528 6.84 -8.94 9.85
CA PHE A 528 6.05 -10.17 9.72
C PHE A 528 4.76 -9.99 8.92
N MET A 529 4.07 -8.85 9.07
CA MET A 529 2.78 -8.63 8.41
C MET A 529 2.80 -8.85 6.89
N PRO A 530 3.84 -8.43 6.14
CA PRO A 530 3.91 -8.69 4.70
C PRO A 530 4.05 -10.17 4.34
N LEU A 531 4.60 -11.00 5.24
CA LEU A 531 4.77 -12.44 5.07
C LEU A 531 3.48 -13.22 5.41
N ARG A 532 2.62 -12.68 6.27
CA ARG A 532 1.43 -13.37 6.79
C ARG A 532 0.57 -13.96 5.69
N ASP A 533 0.30 -13.18 4.65
CA ASP A 533 -0.65 -13.55 3.58
C ASP A 533 0.01 -13.65 2.19
N VAL A 534 1.35 -13.66 2.13
CA VAL A 534 2.04 -13.73 0.82
C VAL A 534 1.99 -15.14 0.22
N THR A 535 1.88 -15.20 -1.09
CA THR A 535 1.99 -16.44 -1.87
C THR A 535 2.96 -16.22 -3.03
N PRO A 536 3.43 -17.26 -3.72
CA PRO A 536 4.06 -17.07 -5.01
C PRO A 536 3.09 -16.42 -5.99
N LEU A 537 3.62 -15.72 -7.00
CA LEU A 537 2.78 -15.16 -8.06
C LEU A 537 2.22 -16.33 -8.90
N GLU A 538 0.91 -16.51 -8.86
CA GLU A 538 0.20 -17.48 -9.69
C GLU A 538 -0.11 -16.81 -11.03
N LEU A 539 0.42 -17.39 -12.10
CA LEU A 539 0.14 -16.95 -13.46
C LEU A 539 -0.63 -18.05 -14.19
N PRO A 540 -1.55 -17.69 -15.08
CA PRO A 540 -2.25 -18.64 -15.92
C PRO A 540 -1.27 -19.45 -16.78
N ARG A 541 -1.69 -20.65 -17.19
CA ARG A 541 -0.90 -21.48 -18.10
C ARG A 541 -0.59 -20.73 -19.39
N PRO A 542 0.67 -20.79 -19.89
CA PRO A 542 1.06 -20.09 -21.11
C PRO A 542 0.16 -20.40 -22.31
N GLU A 543 -0.23 -21.67 -22.47
CA GLU A 543 -1.12 -22.14 -23.54
C GLU A 543 -2.48 -21.41 -23.53
N HIS A 544 -3.08 -21.23 -22.36
CA HIS A 544 -4.36 -20.52 -22.21
C HIS A 544 -4.21 -19.03 -22.52
N VAL A 545 -3.09 -18.42 -22.13
CA VAL A 545 -2.79 -17.00 -22.38
C VAL A 545 -2.58 -16.75 -23.86
N GLU A 546 -1.76 -17.58 -24.52
CA GLU A 546 -1.50 -17.50 -25.96
C GLU A 546 -2.79 -17.68 -26.75
N TYR A 547 -3.60 -18.69 -26.41
CA TYR A 547 -4.90 -18.90 -27.04
C TYR A 547 -5.83 -17.70 -26.84
N THR A 548 -5.99 -17.22 -25.60
CA THR A 548 -6.84 -16.06 -25.28
C THR A 548 -6.44 -14.82 -26.08
N LEU A 549 -5.13 -14.50 -26.13
CA LEU A 549 -4.62 -13.34 -26.87
C LEU A 549 -4.78 -13.51 -28.38
N SER A 550 -4.59 -14.72 -28.92
CA SER A 550 -4.79 -14.98 -30.35
C SER A 550 -6.25 -14.77 -30.75
N LEU A 551 -7.19 -15.28 -29.95
CA LEU A 551 -8.63 -15.13 -30.15
C LEU A 551 -9.05 -13.66 -30.03
N LEU A 552 -8.55 -12.96 -28.99
CA LEU A 552 -8.82 -11.54 -28.79
C LEU A 552 -8.40 -10.71 -30.01
N LYS A 553 -7.19 -10.93 -30.52
CA LYS A 553 -6.69 -10.21 -31.71
C LYS A 553 -7.53 -10.53 -32.95
N ALA A 554 -7.95 -11.78 -33.13
CA ALA A 554 -8.78 -12.19 -34.25
C ALA A 554 -10.16 -11.52 -34.21
N GLU A 555 -10.83 -11.51 -33.06
CA GLU A 555 -12.15 -10.89 -32.90
C GLU A 555 -12.08 -9.36 -33.01
N VAL A 556 -11.05 -8.73 -32.44
CA VAL A 556 -10.79 -7.30 -32.64
C VAL A 556 -10.62 -6.99 -34.12
N GLY A 557 -9.78 -7.76 -34.83
CA GLY A 557 -9.57 -7.58 -36.27
C GLY A 557 -10.85 -7.72 -37.09
N ARG A 558 -11.70 -8.70 -36.74
CA ARG A 558 -13.02 -8.92 -37.37
C ARG A 558 -13.92 -7.71 -37.18
N VAL A 559 -14.13 -7.26 -35.94
CA VAL A 559 -15.01 -6.12 -35.63
C VAL A 559 -14.54 -4.84 -36.32
N LEU A 560 -13.24 -4.57 -36.32
CA LEU A 560 -12.69 -3.38 -36.99
C LEU A 560 -12.86 -3.45 -38.52
N SER A 561 -12.77 -4.64 -39.13
CA SER A 561 -12.99 -4.82 -40.57
C SER A 561 -14.45 -4.60 -41.00
N GLU A 562 -15.39 -4.80 -40.07
CA GLU A 562 -16.82 -4.54 -40.25
C GLU A 562 -17.19 -3.07 -39.94
N GLY A 563 -16.22 -2.25 -39.53
CA GLY A 563 -16.44 -0.85 -39.13
C GLY A 563 -17.03 -0.67 -37.74
N GLY A 564 -17.01 -1.70 -36.89
CA GLY A 564 -17.51 -1.65 -35.51
C GLY A 564 -16.49 -1.11 -34.50
N GLU A 565 -16.99 -0.75 -33.31
CA GLU A 565 -16.16 -0.29 -32.19
C GLU A 565 -15.85 -1.44 -31.21
N VAL A 566 -14.65 -1.44 -30.63
CA VAL A 566 -14.24 -2.37 -29.57
C VAL A 566 -14.09 -1.61 -28.25
N LEU A 567 -14.88 -1.99 -27.25
CA LEU A 567 -14.80 -1.41 -25.90
C LEU A 567 -13.90 -2.26 -25.01
N PHE A 568 -12.78 -1.69 -24.57
CA PHE A 568 -11.98 -2.24 -23.48
C PHE A 568 -12.43 -1.61 -22.16
N MET A 569 -13.30 -2.29 -21.42
CA MET A 569 -13.64 -1.90 -20.04
C MET A 569 -12.47 -2.20 -19.10
N ASP A 570 -11.86 -3.38 -19.25
CA ASP A 570 -10.61 -3.81 -18.56
C ASP A 570 -9.51 -4.12 -19.61
N GLN A 571 -8.31 -4.45 -19.15
CA GLN A 571 -7.15 -4.88 -19.94
C GLN A 571 -6.61 -3.80 -20.91
N ARG A 572 -6.77 -2.50 -20.57
CA ARG A 572 -6.34 -1.38 -21.42
C ARG A 572 -4.83 -1.29 -21.67
N GLN A 573 -4.01 -1.91 -20.81
CA GLN A 573 -2.57 -2.04 -21.05
C GLN A 573 -2.25 -2.82 -22.34
N LEU A 574 -3.17 -3.67 -22.81
CA LEU A 574 -3.01 -4.34 -24.11
C LEU A 574 -2.94 -3.35 -25.26
N LEU A 575 -3.69 -2.24 -25.17
CA LEU A 575 -3.62 -1.12 -26.12
C LEU A 575 -2.35 -0.30 -25.88
N THR A 576 -2.04 0.04 -24.62
CA THR A 576 -0.87 0.85 -24.24
C THR A 576 0.45 0.30 -24.79
N PHE A 577 0.62 -1.02 -24.79
CA PHE A 577 1.83 -1.68 -25.27
C PHE A 577 1.71 -2.29 -26.67
N GLY A 578 0.64 -1.98 -27.41
CA GLY A 578 0.43 -2.49 -28.77
C GLY A 578 0.34 -4.01 -28.86
N ILE A 579 -0.05 -4.68 -27.77
CA ILE A 579 -0.29 -6.14 -27.77
C ILE A 579 -1.53 -6.43 -28.62
N VAL A 580 -2.54 -5.57 -28.52
CA VAL A 580 -3.73 -5.52 -29.36
C VAL A 580 -3.86 -4.12 -29.94
N ASN A 581 -4.13 -4.01 -31.24
CA ASN A 581 -4.30 -2.72 -31.91
C ASN A 581 -5.79 -2.46 -32.16
N ALA A 582 -6.33 -1.42 -31.54
CA ALA A 582 -7.68 -0.93 -31.77
C ALA A 582 -7.75 0.58 -31.45
N PRO A 583 -8.63 1.35 -32.10
CA PRO A 583 -8.96 2.71 -31.68
C PRO A 583 -9.39 2.73 -30.22
N LEU A 584 -8.93 3.72 -29.46
CA LEU A 584 -9.28 3.85 -28.05
C LEU A 584 -10.72 4.36 -27.94
N VAL A 585 -11.59 3.54 -27.35
CA VAL A 585 -12.88 3.97 -26.79
C VAL A 585 -12.65 4.31 -25.31
N PRO A 586 -12.59 5.61 -24.94
CA PRO A 586 -12.18 5.99 -23.60
C PRO A 586 -13.30 5.82 -22.55
N GLU A 587 -14.57 5.78 -22.98
CA GLU A 587 -15.74 5.59 -22.13
C GLU A 587 -15.73 4.22 -21.42
N TYR A 588 -16.60 4.10 -20.40
CA TYR A 588 -16.87 2.86 -19.66
C TYR A 588 -15.63 2.11 -19.14
N GLU A 589 -14.60 2.87 -18.76
CA GLU A 589 -13.43 2.34 -18.07
C GLU A 589 -13.85 1.69 -16.75
N LYS A 590 -13.34 0.49 -16.45
CA LYS A 590 -13.75 -0.32 -15.30
C LYS A 590 -13.82 0.43 -13.98
N LYS A 591 -12.76 1.18 -13.64
CA LYS A 591 -12.70 1.89 -12.36
C LYS A 591 -13.80 2.93 -12.32
N LEU A 592 -13.94 3.74 -13.37
CA LEU A 592 -15.06 4.67 -13.53
C LEU A 592 -16.43 3.97 -13.44
N VAL A 593 -16.64 2.86 -14.12
CA VAL A 593 -17.97 2.23 -14.20
C VAL A 593 -18.45 1.72 -12.86
N MET A 594 -17.62 0.94 -12.16
CA MET A 594 -17.98 0.49 -10.82
C MET A 594 -18.13 1.71 -9.92
N ASP A 595 -17.41 2.79 -10.25
CA ASP A 595 -17.40 3.94 -9.39
C ASP A 595 -18.78 4.63 -9.48
N ARG A 596 -19.35 4.72 -10.68
CA ARG A 596 -20.74 5.15 -10.86
C ARG A 596 -21.71 4.19 -10.17
N ALA A 597 -21.40 2.90 -10.16
CA ALA A 597 -22.24 1.86 -9.58
C ALA A 597 -22.44 2.05 -8.07
N LEU A 598 -21.39 2.24 -7.25
CA LEU A 598 -21.63 2.48 -5.80
C LEU A 598 -22.28 3.84 -5.53
N ALA A 599 -22.14 4.80 -6.44
CA ALA A 599 -22.78 6.10 -6.33
C ALA A 599 -24.27 6.07 -6.73
N ASN A 600 -24.76 4.95 -7.28
CA ASN A 600 -26.10 4.84 -7.89
C ASN A 600 -26.35 5.97 -8.91
N ASP A 601 -25.36 6.28 -9.76
CA ASP A 601 -25.46 7.38 -10.71
C ASP A 601 -26.32 7.00 -11.93
N MET A 602 -27.62 7.25 -11.80
CA MET A 602 -28.63 6.94 -12.82
C MET A 602 -28.34 7.57 -14.18
N ASP A 603 -27.89 8.83 -14.19
CA ASP A 603 -27.69 9.59 -15.43
C ASP A 603 -26.57 8.97 -16.27
N TYR A 604 -25.49 8.57 -15.62
CA TYR A 604 -24.41 7.86 -16.30
C TYR A 604 -24.87 6.51 -16.87
N PHE A 605 -25.62 5.74 -16.09
CA PHE A 605 -26.07 4.42 -16.54
C PHE A 605 -27.16 4.50 -17.61
N ALA A 606 -27.94 5.58 -17.67
CA ALA A 606 -28.86 5.81 -18.77
C ALA A 606 -28.12 5.91 -20.12
N ASP A 607 -26.97 6.58 -20.15
CA ASP A 607 -26.12 6.66 -21.34
C ASP A 607 -25.49 5.28 -21.66
N PHE A 608 -24.97 4.58 -20.64
CA PHE A 608 -24.42 3.24 -20.80
C PHE A 608 -25.46 2.26 -21.37
N TYR A 609 -26.68 2.25 -20.83
CA TYR A 609 -27.75 1.34 -21.26
C TYR A 609 -28.25 1.67 -22.66
N ARG A 610 -28.28 2.95 -23.04
CA ARG A 610 -28.59 3.34 -24.41
C ARG A 610 -27.55 2.81 -25.39
N ASP A 611 -26.25 2.93 -25.07
CA ASP A 611 -25.17 2.42 -25.91
C ASP A 611 -25.18 0.88 -26.00
N LEU A 612 -25.52 0.19 -24.91
CA LEU A 612 -25.72 -1.26 -24.91
C LEU A 612 -26.93 -1.66 -25.75
N ALA A 613 -28.06 -0.98 -25.58
CA ALA A 613 -29.31 -1.26 -26.30
C ALA A 613 -29.20 -1.00 -27.80
N SER A 614 -28.43 0.02 -28.21
CA SER A 614 -28.12 0.27 -29.62
C SER A 614 -27.00 -0.63 -30.16
N GLN A 615 -26.46 -1.53 -29.34
CA GLN A 615 -25.36 -2.44 -29.67
C GLN A 615 -24.17 -1.74 -30.30
N ARG A 616 -23.79 -0.57 -29.75
CA ARG A 616 -22.73 0.29 -30.31
C ARG A 616 -21.41 -0.45 -30.47
N PHE A 617 -21.09 -1.32 -29.52
CA PHE A 617 -19.82 -2.04 -29.49
C PHE A 617 -19.99 -3.40 -30.19
N GLY A 618 -19.14 -3.70 -31.18
CA GLY A 618 -19.10 -5.03 -31.81
C GLY A 618 -18.40 -6.07 -30.95
N LEU A 619 -17.58 -5.62 -30.00
CA LEU A 619 -16.91 -6.44 -28.99
C LEU A 619 -16.70 -5.64 -27.71
N ILE A 620 -17.02 -6.21 -26.56
CA ILE A 620 -16.72 -5.67 -25.24
C ILE A 620 -15.75 -6.61 -24.53
N VAL A 621 -14.63 -6.08 -24.05
CA VAL A 621 -13.59 -6.80 -23.29
C VAL A 621 -13.63 -6.35 -21.84
N VAL A 622 -13.92 -7.29 -20.95
CA VAL A 622 -14.12 -7.04 -19.52
C VAL A 622 -13.60 -8.22 -18.69
N ASP A 623 -13.52 -8.05 -17.37
CA ASP A 623 -13.19 -9.12 -16.45
C ASP A 623 -14.38 -10.08 -16.23
N PRO A 624 -14.19 -11.22 -15.54
CA PRO A 624 -15.25 -12.21 -15.35
C PRO A 624 -16.56 -11.65 -14.80
N GLN A 625 -17.65 -11.94 -15.50
CA GLN A 625 -18.99 -11.48 -15.15
C GLN A 625 -19.82 -12.62 -14.57
N ARG A 626 -20.50 -12.38 -13.44
CA ARG A 626 -21.34 -13.38 -12.77
C ARG A 626 -22.58 -12.73 -12.18
N VAL A 627 -23.77 -13.22 -12.52
CA VAL A 627 -25.03 -12.78 -11.90
C VAL A 627 -25.20 -13.49 -10.54
N ARG A 628 -24.45 -13.02 -9.54
CA ARG A 628 -24.48 -13.55 -8.17
C ARG A 628 -24.36 -12.41 -7.16
N TYR A 629 -25.42 -12.18 -6.41
CA TYR A 629 -25.36 -11.29 -5.25
C TYR A 629 -24.57 -11.94 -4.11
N ALA A 630 -23.76 -11.14 -3.44
CA ALA A 630 -22.93 -11.55 -2.33
C ALA A 630 -23.77 -11.82 -1.07
N ARG A 631 -23.23 -12.66 -0.19
CA ARG A 631 -23.77 -12.82 1.16
C ARG A 631 -23.19 -11.72 2.06
N ASP A 632 -23.90 -11.39 3.14
CA ASP A 632 -23.49 -10.35 4.11
C ASP A 632 -22.08 -10.57 4.70
N ASP A 633 -21.59 -11.81 4.69
CA ASP A 633 -20.29 -12.22 5.22
C ASP A 633 -19.18 -12.29 4.17
N GLU A 634 -19.44 -11.93 2.91
CA GLU A 634 -18.45 -11.96 1.84
C GLU A 634 -17.69 -10.63 1.71
N ALA A 635 -16.38 -10.72 1.47
CA ALA A 635 -15.54 -9.55 1.27
C ALA A 635 -15.96 -8.81 -0.02
N PHE A 636 -16.08 -7.48 0.07
CA PHE A 636 -16.51 -6.60 -1.02
C PHE A 636 -17.91 -6.94 -1.58
N GLY A 637 -18.81 -7.43 -0.73
CA GLY A 637 -20.16 -7.80 -1.15
C GLY A 637 -20.98 -6.63 -1.71
N ALA A 638 -20.87 -5.43 -1.11
CA ALA A 638 -21.56 -4.25 -1.60
C ALA A 638 -21.06 -3.80 -2.99
N GLU A 639 -19.76 -3.87 -3.22
CA GLU A 639 -19.14 -3.60 -4.52
C GLU A 639 -19.56 -4.62 -5.58
N ASN A 640 -19.57 -5.91 -5.22
CA ASN A 640 -20.09 -6.96 -6.09
C ASN A 640 -21.56 -6.70 -6.46
N ASP A 641 -22.42 -6.42 -5.49
CA ASP A 641 -23.86 -6.28 -5.72
C ASP A 641 -24.20 -5.05 -6.56
N ALA A 642 -23.47 -3.95 -6.35
CA ALA A 642 -23.57 -2.77 -7.19
C ALA A 642 -23.15 -3.07 -8.63
N TRP A 643 -22.03 -3.76 -8.84
CA TRP A 643 -21.59 -4.17 -10.18
C TRP A 643 -22.59 -5.10 -10.87
N VAL A 644 -23.11 -6.09 -10.15
CA VAL A 644 -24.11 -7.02 -10.67
C VAL A 644 -25.36 -6.29 -11.12
N THR A 645 -25.83 -5.35 -10.29
CA THR A 645 -27.04 -4.57 -10.55
C THR A 645 -26.86 -3.64 -11.73
N TRP A 646 -25.82 -2.80 -11.71
CA TRP A 646 -25.66 -1.69 -12.64
C TRP A 646 -24.96 -2.08 -13.94
N VAL A 647 -24.17 -3.16 -13.95
CA VAL A 647 -23.30 -3.52 -15.08
C VAL A 647 -23.61 -4.91 -15.60
N THR A 648 -23.44 -5.95 -14.78
CA THR A 648 -23.50 -7.33 -15.26
C THR A 648 -24.87 -7.69 -15.83
N ARG A 649 -25.96 -7.40 -15.12
CA ARG A 649 -27.31 -7.72 -15.61
C ARG A 649 -27.67 -6.95 -16.90
N PRO A 650 -27.51 -5.61 -16.97
CA PRO A 650 -27.73 -4.88 -18.21
C PRO A 650 -26.83 -5.31 -19.38
N LEU A 651 -25.58 -5.68 -19.12
CA LEU A 651 -24.68 -6.22 -20.15
C LEU A 651 -25.28 -7.50 -20.77
N TYR A 652 -25.71 -8.45 -19.93
CA TYR A 652 -26.31 -9.71 -20.38
C TYR A 652 -27.65 -9.55 -21.12
N CYS A 653 -28.36 -8.43 -20.96
CA CYS A 653 -29.58 -8.14 -21.72
C CYS A 653 -29.31 -8.01 -23.22
N TYR A 654 -28.24 -7.31 -23.60
CA TYR A 654 -27.99 -6.89 -24.99
C TYR A 654 -26.80 -7.61 -25.63
N TYR A 655 -25.93 -8.18 -24.80
CA TYR A 655 -24.72 -8.87 -25.20
C TYR A 655 -24.69 -10.30 -24.64
N GLN A 656 -23.96 -11.18 -25.32
CA GLN A 656 -23.73 -12.56 -24.93
C GLN A 656 -22.25 -12.89 -24.91
N ASP A 657 -21.88 -13.86 -24.06
CA ASP A 657 -20.52 -14.39 -23.97
C ASP A 657 -20.11 -15.03 -25.30
N LYS A 658 -19.11 -14.46 -25.95
CA LYS A 658 -18.41 -15.08 -27.09
C LYS A 658 -17.29 -15.99 -26.60
N TYR A 659 -16.58 -15.55 -25.57
CA TYR A 659 -15.48 -16.26 -24.95
C TYR A 659 -15.28 -15.79 -23.52
N SER A 660 -15.20 -16.73 -22.59
CA SER A 660 -15.08 -16.43 -21.16
C SER A 660 -14.11 -17.41 -20.54
N HIS A 661 -13.01 -16.91 -19.99
CA HIS A 661 -11.99 -17.76 -19.37
C HIS A 661 -11.51 -17.18 -18.04
N ASP A 662 -11.90 -17.85 -16.95
CA ASP A 662 -11.64 -17.40 -15.58
C ASP A 662 -10.15 -17.27 -15.27
N GLU A 663 -9.33 -18.24 -15.69
CA GLU A 663 -7.88 -18.21 -15.41
C GLU A 663 -7.18 -17.00 -16.03
N THR A 664 -7.48 -16.67 -17.29
CA THR A 664 -6.88 -15.50 -17.98
C THR A 664 -7.58 -14.19 -17.62
N GLY A 665 -8.75 -14.25 -16.97
CA GLY A 665 -9.50 -13.07 -16.54
C GLY A 665 -9.99 -12.21 -17.70
N ILE A 666 -10.22 -12.80 -18.87
CA ILE A 666 -10.72 -12.13 -20.08
C ILE A 666 -12.07 -12.72 -20.45
N TYR A 667 -13.08 -11.87 -20.46
CA TYR A 667 -14.39 -12.14 -21.00
C TYR A 667 -14.63 -11.23 -22.20
N MET A 668 -15.15 -11.82 -23.28
CA MET A 668 -15.45 -11.18 -24.55
C MET A 668 -16.94 -11.29 -24.82
N PHE A 669 -17.58 -10.15 -24.97
CA PHE A 669 -19.02 -10.04 -25.22
C PHE A 669 -19.28 -9.51 -26.62
N VAL A 670 -20.23 -10.12 -27.31
CA VAL A 670 -20.69 -9.68 -28.64
C VAL A 670 -22.19 -9.39 -28.60
N PRO A 671 -22.70 -8.53 -29.51
CA PRO A 671 -24.13 -8.26 -29.62
C PRO A 671 -24.97 -9.53 -29.73
N ARG A 672 -26.10 -9.57 -29.03
CA ARG A 672 -27.13 -10.62 -29.21
C ARG A 672 -27.98 -10.34 -30.44
N GLU A 673 -28.49 -11.39 -31.07
CA GLU A 673 -29.49 -11.23 -32.14
C GLU A 673 -30.85 -10.77 -31.59
N GLN A 674 -31.17 -11.18 -30.37
CA GLN A 674 -32.41 -10.81 -29.67
C GLN A 674 -32.08 -10.40 -28.23
N VAL A 675 -32.80 -9.38 -27.73
CA VAL A 675 -32.72 -8.97 -26.32
C VAL A 675 -33.11 -10.16 -25.44
N ASP A 676 -32.39 -10.36 -24.35
CA ASP A 676 -32.67 -11.44 -23.40
C ASP A 676 -34.11 -11.34 -22.85
N GLU A 677 -34.84 -12.45 -22.86
CA GLU A 677 -36.26 -12.48 -22.47
C GLU A 677 -36.47 -12.12 -20.99
N ASP A 678 -35.47 -12.40 -20.14
CA ASP A 678 -35.47 -12.07 -18.72
C ASP A 678 -34.81 -10.70 -18.45
N CYS A 679 -34.66 -9.86 -19.48
CA CYS A 679 -34.05 -8.55 -19.31
C CYS A 679 -34.89 -7.65 -18.41
N VAL A 680 -34.36 -7.40 -17.22
CA VAL A 680 -34.90 -6.42 -16.27
C VAL A 680 -33.78 -5.44 -15.94
N LEU A 681 -33.90 -4.24 -16.48
CA LEU A 681 -33.01 -3.12 -16.14
C LEU A 681 -33.33 -2.61 -14.73
N PRO A 682 -32.34 -2.08 -13.98
CA PRO A 682 -32.59 -1.39 -12.74
C PRO A 682 -33.60 -0.25 -12.98
N LEU A 683 -34.70 -0.26 -12.22
CA LEU A 683 -35.67 0.83 -12.24
C LEU A 683 -35.13 2.03 -11.44
N PRO A 684 -35.45 3.27 -11.85
CA PRO A 684 -35.15 4.47 -11.06
C PRO A 684 -35.86 4.48 -9.69
#